data_AF-A0A060STY6-F1
#
_entry.id   AF-A0A060STY6-F1
#
_cell.length_a   1.000
_cell.length_b   1.000
_cell.length_c   1.000
_cell.angle_alpha   90.00
_cell.angle_beta   90.00
_cell.angle_gamma   90.00
#
_symmetry.space_group_name_H-M   'P 1'
#
loop_
_entity.id
_entity.type
_entity.pdbx_description
1 polymer ?
#
loop_
_entity_poly.entity_id
_entity_poly.type
_entity_poly.pdbx_seq_one_letter_code
_entity_poly.pdbx_strand_id
1 'polypeptide(L)'
;MSNNSSSAGLDRSPNPGTPPGYRTPPPRTPSSRADVSRGVAHQPEGSSSEAGGHQSLPVPKPPATHYDASPVGRKSLHDSLAGAFASERTPNVDKKRRDIRLSMTGKTILISFEEFMNRFIPVPPGETEPVEAFKAVDFAGIPQDIESDMYGPLVAAFNQEWLLPRDIPVSAPHKGDGTVASNQKIDGGLYPRGNAPQDSTSWSSIELPIECKTDATKQDPFDDKNNNPEASAITRKDVRGQIMCYAVLVFDNQHRMHHFTLLILGAMARLVRWDRSGVLVTHKFDYTKEPEKLAQFLWRFGRMTPAQRGHDTTAVRVLPSSADFRLMHARATTPLMNRNGRVIDEHARVMFEQSLKVTVRVCIEDDSGKKTYDVVEKDAPLWRLTVHDEQGPRHFLVGKPHTTAASLAGRGTRTYVAIDTADPDGPFVYLKDAWRVAHDGIDQEGKILKKLNDDSDGGPVVGVPTLRCHGDVVGQVTLSQDVWREKHPTAKHDDCPLKTRRHYRLVVNEVCLPMSNFTCFMELVGLFIDCIEAHGHAYTRKGLLHRDISAGNVLIYPKVVDVGGQVSEERVGLLADWELAKQVRKAEDERRPRQPDRTGTWQFTSAMALDNPKKRIIVQDDMESFFHLLLYFAIRYLPHNCDNVGEFMDRYFDGYREVNGEYYGGEKKLLFMKLGLLTTPGVIPLQFYIPMQGAQSSPEDRASSSLDDSAYQARAVSSGRPVDSARNSFCLSPKVAQPSVTAGGTNGLLKLHPINAIFTGFLTRIKAHYTLYHTPRTTVEEAPAQSITPATTPEAPPASSIDMNTLVRLKHAAKARKTPPAAPLTSDPGLTEKQKKDLADLAAKLGDHDDIVSFLAHHIGSQFPWPSYVDRIPDQLPKHYRRTDEPPSKLEEGRQRFVLEAGGPGLNDAAAALSQPIRRLLRIYLQCSSAIHSSLQ
;
A
#
# COMPACT_ATOMS: atom_id res chain seq x y z
N MET A 1 -23.54 -44.74 -23.16
CA MET A 1 -24.22 -45.24 -24.37
C MET A 1 -24.35 -44.04 -25.31
N SER A 2 -23.33 -43.79 -26.15
CA SER A 2 -23.27 -44.14 -27.60
C SER A 2 -24.38 -43.42 -28.41
N ASN A 3 -24.19 -42.69 -29.50
CA ASN A 3 -23.08 -42.53 -30.46
C ASN A 3 -23.44 -41.36 -31.43
N ASN A 4 -22.41 -40.71 -32.02
CA ASN A 4 -22.23 -40.31 -33.44
C ASN A 4 -23.33 -39.52 -34.21
N SER A 5 -23.09 -38.64 -35.18
CA SER A 5 -21.89 -38.08 -35.83
C SER A 5 -22.31 -37.03 -36.89
N SER A 6 -21.43 -36.05 -37.12
CA SER A 6 -21.03 -35.42 -38.41
C SER A 6 -21.99 -34.62 -39.31
N SER A 7 -21.51 -33.41 -39.61
CA SER A 7 -21.28 -32.76 -40.93
C SER A 7 -22.29 -31.78 -41.54
N ALA A 8 -21.79 -30.53 -41.62
CA ALA A 8 -21.73 -29.62 -42.78
C ALA A 8 -22.91 -28.69 -43.14
N GLY A 9 -22.61 -27.39 -43.21
CA GLY A 9 -22.98 -26.57 -44.38
C GLY A 9 -23.89 -25.34 -44.17
N LEU A 10 -23.24 -24.18 -44.03
CA LEU A 10 -23.54 -22.87 -44.65
C LEU A 10 -24.85 -22.08 -44.35
N ASP A 11 -24.61 -20.82 -43.98
CA ASP A 11 -25.35 -19.59 -44.29
C ASP A 11 -26.85 -19.48 -43.96
N ARG A 12 -27.16 -18.71 -42.91
CA ARG A 12 -27.83 -17.39 -42.98
C ARG A 12 -28.28 -16.93 -41.59
N SER A 13 -28.03 -15.66 -41.31
CA SER A 13 -28.43 -14.92 -40.11
C SER A 13 -29.95 -14.98 -39.84
N PRO A 14 -30.36 -14.93 -38.57
CA PRO A 14 -31.59 -14.23 -38.22
C PRO A 14 -31.41 -13.23 -37.06
N ASN A 15 -32.02 -12.05 -37.24
CA ASN A 15 -32.29 -11.03 -36.23
C ASN A 15 -32.85 -11.63 -34.92
N PRO A 16 -32.42 -11.14 -33.75
CA PRO A 16 -33.20 -11.26 -32.52
C PRO A 16 -34.05 -10.01 -32.31
N GLY A 17 -35.36 -10.25 -32.26
CA GLY A 17 -36.38 -9.28 -31.87
C GLY A 17 -36.29 -8.87 -30.39
N THR A 18 -37.00 -7.77 -30.15
CA THR A 18 -37.21 -7.01 -28.92
C THR A 18 -37.71 -7.84 -27.72
N PRO A 19 -37.18 -7.66 -26.50
CA PRO A 19 -37.84 -8.06 -25.25
C PRO A 19 -38.64 -6.90 -24.61
N PRO A 20 -39.65 -7.21 -23.78
CA PRO A 20 -40.80 -6.33 -23.50
C PRO A 20 -40.51 -5.27 -22.43
N GLY A 21 -41.25 -4.16 -22.54
CA GLY A 21 -41.10 -2.96 -21.73
C GLY A 21 -41.55 -3.09 -20.27
N TYR A 22 -40.73 -2.58 -19.37
CA TYR A 22 -41.12 -2.17 -18.03
C TYR A 22 -41.53 -0.69 -18.06
N ARG A 23 -42.84 -0.43 -17.96
CA ARG A 23 -43.39 0.91 -17.70
C ARG A 23 -43.10 1.30 -16.25
N THR A 24 -42.34 2.37 -16.06
CA THR A 24 -42.23 3.11 -14.80
C THR A 24 -43.51 3.95 -14.59
N PRO A 25 -44.10 3.98 -13.38
CA PRO A 25 -45.22 4.86 -13.08
C PRO A 25 -44.76 6.31 -12.83
N PRO A 26 -45.59 7.33 -13.14
CA PRO A 26 -45.20 8.74 -13.04
C PRO A 26 -45.20 9.26 -11.58
N PRO A 27 -44.42 10.32 -11.30
CA PRO A 27 -44.30 10.91 -9.96
C PRO A 27 -45.58 11.64 -9.56
N ARG A 28 -46.08 11.33 -8.35
CA ARG A 28 -47.20 12.06 -7.74
C ARG A 28 -46.69 13.32 -7.04
N THR A 29 -47.27 14.45 -7.40
CA THR A 29 -47.14 15.75 -6.73
C THR A 29 -47.86 15.76 -5.38
N PRO A 30 -47.32 16.41 -4.33
CA PRO A 30 -48.06 16.63 -3.08
C PRO A 30 -48.87 17.93 -3.14
N SER A 31 -50.18 17.80 -2.92
CA SER A 31 -51.13 18.89 -2.68
C SER A 31 -51.32 19.15 -1.18
N SER A 32 -51.76 20.36 -0.87
CA SER A 32 -51.75 21.12 0.38
C SER A 32 -52.68 20.69 1.52
N ARG A 33 -52.23 21.00 2.75
CA ARG A 33 -52.95 21.44 4.00
C ARG A 33 -54.17 20.65 4.51
N ALA A 34 -54.11 20.22 5.78
CA ALA A 34 -54.98 20.69 6.86
C ALA A 34 -54.58 20.12 8.25
N ASP A 35 -54.66 20.98 9.26
CA ASP A 35 -54.56 20.74 10.71
C ASP A 35 -55.49 19.63 11.23
N VAL A 36 -55.06 18.89 12.27
CA VAL A 36 -55.81 18.72 13.54
C VAL A 36 -54.82 18.42 14.68
N SER A 37 -54.94 19.18 15.76
CA SER A 37 -54.28 19.08 17.06
C SER A 37 -55.15 18.31 18.08
N ARG A 38 -54.49 17.69 19.09
CA ARG A 38 -54.93 17.09 20.39
C ARG A 38 -54.33 15.68 20.54
N GLY A 39 -53.74 15.24 21.65
CA GLY A 39 -53.62 15.80 22.99
C GLY A 39 -53.47 14.63 23.99
N VAL A 40 -52.49 14.76 24.90
CA VAL A 40 -52.54 14.35 26.32
C VAL A 40 -52.42 12.86 26.72
N ALA A 41 -51.29 12.61 27.43
CA ALA A 41 -51.05 11.81 28.65
C ALA A 41 -51.47 10.33 28.76
N HIS A 42 -50.52 9.48 29.15
CA HIS A 42 -50.38 9.04 30.56
C HIS A 42 -49.20 8.06 30.72
N GLN A 43 -48.27 8.39 31.63
CA GLN A 43 -47.60 7.40 32.48
C GLN A 43 -48.56 7.07 33.66
N PRO A 44 -48.36 5.94 34.36
CA PRO A 44 -47.57 6.02 35.59
C PRO A 44 -46.62 4.84 35.87
N GLU A 45 -45.76 5.12 36.83
CA GLU A 45 -44.69 4.36 37.47
C GLU A 45 -45.16 3.10 38.24
N GLY A 46 -44.21 2.22 38.55
CA GLY A 46 -44.39 1.11 39.50
C GLY A 46 -43.09 0.33 39.72
N SER A 47 -42.53 0.47 40.92
CA SER A 47 -41.17 0.15 41.36
C SER A 47 -40.94 -1.27 41.90
N SER A 48 -39.65 -1.67 41.85
CA SER A 48 -38.87 -2.45 42.84
C SER A 48 -39.19 -3.93 43.12
N SER A 49 -38.21 -4.81 42.87
CA SER A 49 -37.56 -5.63 43.92
C SER A 49 -36.30 -6.33 43.40
N GLU A 50 -35.39 -6.60 44.35
CA GLU A 50 -33.95 -6.77 44.23
C GLU A 50 -33.46 -8.21 43.95
N ALA A 51 -32.16 -8.27 43.61
CA ALA A 51 -31.16 -9.26 43.99
C ALA A 51 -30.99 -10.55 43.16
N GLY A 52 -29.80 -10.68 42.57
CA GLY A 52 -29.28 -11.92 41.97
C GLY A 52 -28.01 -11.69 41.15
N GLY A 53 -26.97 -11.11 41.75
CA GLY A 53 -25.71 -10.82 41.07
C GLY A 53 -24.94 -12.09 40.68
N HIS A 54 -24.77 -12.31 39.38
CA HIS A 54 -23.67 -13.08 38.82
C HIS A 54 -22.70 -12.10 38.14
N GLN A 55 -21.53 -11.91 38.76
CA GLN A 55 -20.42 -11.14 38.21
C GLN A 55 -19.87 -11.85 36.96
N SER A 56 -20.25 -11.38 35.78
CA SER A 56 -19.49 -11.61 34.55
C SER A 56 -18.39 -10.55 34.46
N LEU A 57 -17.14 -10.99 34.53
CA LEU A 57 -15.95 -10.15 34.34
C LEU A 57 -16.04 -9.37 33.01
N PRO A 58 -15.72 -8.07 32.96
CA PRO A 58 -15.75 -7.30 31.73
C PRO A 58 -14.56 -7.72 30.84
N VAL A 59 -14.88 -8.24 29.66
CA VAL A 59 -13.88 -8.41 28.58
C VAL A 59 -13.47 -7.01 28.12
N PRO A 60 -12.17 -6.65 28.17
CA PRO A 60 -11.72 -5.33 27.73
C PRO A 60 -11.98 -5.17 26.23
N LYS A 61 -12.73 -4.13 25.82
CA LYS A 61 -12.81 -3.72 24.43
C LYS A 61 -11.39 -3.35 23.94
N PRO A 62 -10.88 -3.95 22.85
CA PRO A 62 -9.59 -3.55 22.30
C PRO A 62 -9.66 -2.11 21.77
N PRO A 63 -8.58 -1.32 21.90
CA PRO A 63 -8.51 0.01 21.33
C PRO A 63 -8.72 -0.06 19.81
N ALA A 64 -9.44 0.91 19.25
CA ALA A 64 -9.66 1.03 17.81
C ALA A 64 -8.32 1.25 17.09
N THR A 65 -7.67 0.17 16.70
CA THR A 65 -6.52 0.17 15.81
C THR A 65 -7.01 -0.03 14.38
N HIS A 66 -6.54 0.80 13.45
CA HIS A 66 -6.76 0.55 12.03
C HIS A 66 -6.07 -0.77 11.65
N TYR A 67 -6.88 -1.77 11.31
CA TYR A 67 -6.40 -3.11 10.99
C TYR A 67 -5.77 -3.13 9.59
N ASP A 68 -4.44 -3.22 9.54
CA ASP A 68 -3.65 -3.09 8.32
C ASP A 68 -3.26 -4.44 7.66
N ALA A 69 -4.00 -5.50 7.99
CA ALA A 69 -3.72 -6.89 7.61
C ALA A 69 -4.45 -7.33 6.34
N SER A 70 -3.77 -8.10 5.48
CA SER A 70 -4.39 -8.75 4.32
C SER A 70 -3.82 -10.14 4.04
N PRO A 71 -4.61 -11.24 4.09
CA PRO A 71 -4.23 -12.60 3.65
C PRO A 71 -3.92 -12.73 2.15
N VAL A 72 -3.99 -11.63 1.43
CA VAL A 72 -3.83 -11.53 -0.01
C VAL A 72 -3.11 -10.19 -0.25
N GLY A 73 -1.78 -10.21 -0.21
CA GLY A 73 -0.97 -9.05 0.22
C GLY A 73 -0.95 -7.79 -0.65
N ARG A 74 -0.18 -6.81 -0.13
CA ARG A 74 -0.35 -5.39 -0.43
C ARG A 74 0.58 -4.83 -1.53
N LYS A 75 1.73 -5.41 -1.87
CA LYS A 75 2.78 -4.65 -2.60
C LYS A 75 3.73 -5.52 -3.44
N SER A 76 4.10 -5.03 -4.62
CA SER A 76 5.34 -5.43 -5.31
C SER A 76 6.28 -4.23 -5.44
N LEU A 77 7.54 -4.46 -5.82
CA LEU A 77 8.69 -3.53 -5.80
C LEU A 77 8.44 -2.08 -6.28
N HIS A 78 7.44 -1.84 -7.15
CA HIS A 78 7.05 -0.49 -7.57
C HIS A 78 6.25 0.30 -6.52
N ASP A 79 5.55 -0.39 -5.60
CA ASP A 79 4.76 0.23 -4.53
C ASP A 79 5.61 0.54 -3.28
N SER A 80 6.84 0.01 -3.18
CA SER A 80 7.76 0.35 -2.09
C SER A 80 8.18 1.82 -2.09
N LEU A 81 8.02 2.55 -3.20
CA LEU A 81 8.28 3.99 -3.28
C LEU A 81 7.06 4.87 -2.87
N ALA A 82 5.84 4.32 -2.79
CA ALA A 82 4.61 5.12 -2.61
C ALA A 82 3.62 4.61 -1.53
N GLY A 83 3.91 3.49 -0.89
CA GLY A 83 2.88 2.61 -0.33
C GLY A 83 2.33 2.89 1.08
N ALA A 84 2.18 4.13 1.56
CA ALA A 84 1.55 4.31 2.88
C ALA A 84 0.73 5.60 3.09
N PHE A 85 0.09 6.24 2.10
CA PHE A 85 -0.23 7.67 2.31
C PHE A 85 -1.55 8.22 1.70
N ALA A 86 -2.57 7.40 1.41
CA ALA A 86 -3.84 7.93 0.89
C ALA A 86 -4.94 8.22 1.93
N SER A 87 -5.07 7.40 2.97
CA SER A 87 -6.15 7.52 3.96
C SER A 87 -5.69 7.85 5.37
N GLU A 88 -4.39 7.85 5.64
CA GLU A 88 -3.82 8.18 6.94
C GLU A 88 -3.15 9.56 6.93
N ARG A 89 -3.32 10.29 8.04
CA ARG A 89 -2.84 11.66 8.24
C ARG A 89 -1.33 11.75 7.98
N THR A 90 -0.93 12.18 6.78
CA THR A 90 0.44 12.64 6.53
C THR A 90 0.45 14.09 6.05
N PRO A 91 1.16 15.00 6.74
CA PRO A 91 1.09 16.43 6.51
C PRO A 91 2.02 16.93 5.37
N ASN A 92 2.18 16.19 4.26
CA ASN A 92 2.98 16.71 3.13
C ASN A 92 2.47 16.25 1.75
N VAL A 93 1.50 16.99 1.21
CA VAL A 93 0.96 16.79 -0.15
C VAL A 93 2.05 16.86 -1.21
N ASP A 94 3.10 17.65 -1.02
CA ASP A 94 4.15 17.84 -2.03
C ASP A 94 5.05 16.60 -2.18
N LYS A 95 5.28 15.85 -1.10
CA LYS A 95 5.93 14.52 -1.20
C LYS A 95 5.06 13.56 -2.00
N LYS A 96 3.75 13.48 -1.71
CA LYS A 96 2.81 12.63 -2.46
C LYS A 96 2.81 12.98 -3.96
N ARG A 97 2.82 14.28 -4.30
CA ARG A 97 2.94 14.76 -5.68
C ARG A 97 4.24 14.27 -6.33
N ARG A 98 5.37 14.30 -5.62
CA ARG A 98 6.66 13.82 -6.10
C ARG A 98 6.66 12.31 -6.37
N ASP A 99 6.21 11.51 -5.40
CA ASP A 99 6.23 10.04 -5.49
C ASP A 99 5.32 9.54 -6.61
N ILE A 100 4.12 10.13 -6.74
CA ILE A 100 3.21 9.79 -7.83
C ILE A 100 3.83 10.15 -9.18
N ARG A 101 4.44 11.34 -9.32
CA ARG A 101 5.13 11.71 -10.57
C ARG A 101 6.23 10.74 -10.93
N LEU A 102 7.06 10.34 -9.97
CA LEU A 102 8.12 9.34 -10.19
C LEU A 102 7.52 8.02 -10.69
N SER A 103 6.47 7.53 -10.03
CA SER A 103 5.77 6.30 -10.44
C SER A 103 5.12 6.36 -11.83
N MET A 104 4.83 7.57 -12.33
CA MET A 104 4.19 7.83 -13.62
C MET A 104 5.17 8.23 -14.73
N THR A 105 6.46 8.35 -14.43
CA THR A 105 7.49 8.76 -15.40
C THR A 105 7.47 7.86 -16.64
N GLY A 106 7.36 8.47 -17.82
CA GLY A 106 7.36 7.77 -19.10
C GLY A 106 6.05 7.07 -19.43
N LYS A 107 4.99 7.24 -18.61
CA LYS A 107 3.66 6.63 -18.82
C LYS A 107 2.64 7.61 -19.39
N THR A 108 3.11 8.75 -19.88
CA THR A 108 2.30 9.79 -20.53
C THR A 108 2.37 9.64 -22.04
N ILE A 109 1.21 9.67 -22.70
CA ILE A 109 1.10 9.54 -24.16
C ILE A 109 0.25 10.69 -24.68
N LEU A 110 0.78 11.45 -25.65
CA LEU A 110 0.05 12.49 -26.35
C LEU A 110 -0.66 11.92 -27.60
N ILE A 111 -1.92 12.32 -27.79
CA ILE A 111 -2.73 11.98 -28.96
C ILE A 111 -3.48 13.23 -29.48
N SER A 112 -3.97 13.19 -30.73
CA SER A 112 -4.80 14.28 -31.23
C SER A 112 -6.17 14.32 -30.55
N PHE A 113 -6.85 15.46 -30.62
CA PHE A 113 -8.22 15.61 -30.13
C PHE A 113 -9.16 14.62 -30.82
N GLU A 114 -9.06 14.50 -32.15
CA GLU A 114 -9.91 13.63 -32.97
C GLU A 114 -9.70 12.16 -32.61
N GLU A 115 -8.46 11.75 -32.39
CA GLU A 115 -8.13 10.40 -31.95
C GLU A 115 -8.71 10.11 -30.55
N PHE A 116 -8.60 11.06 -29.62
CA PHE A 116 -9.16 10.93 -28.28
C PHE A 116 -10.68 10.78 -28.32
N MET A 117 -11.37 11.63 -29.09
CA MET A 117 -12.82 11.61 -29.26
C MET A 117 -13.28 10.29 -29.88
N ASN A 118 -12.63 9.86 -30.97
CA ASN A 118 -13.01 8.63 -31.67
C ASN A 118 -12.80 7.37 -30.83
N ARG A 119 -11.74 7.32 -30.00
CA ARG A 119 -11.44 6.14 -29.17
C ARG A 119 -12.25 6.08 -27.88
N PHE A 120 -12.47 7.21 -27.21
CA PHE A 120 -12.89 7.21 -25.81
C PHE A 120 -14.21 7.91 -25.53
N ILE A 121 -14.68 8.76 -26.45
CA ILE A 121 -15.86 9.60 -26.26
C ILE A 121 -16.88 9.29 -27.38
N PRO A 122 -17.62 8.17 -27.23
CA PRO A 122 -18.46 7.64 -28.30
C PRO A 122 -19.59 8.59 -28.66
N VAL A 123 -19.99 8.57 -29.94
CA VAL A 123 -21.21 9.25 -30.39
C VAL A 123 -22.42 8.58 -29.71
N PRO A 124 -23.31 9.34 -29.05
CA PRO A 124 -24.53 8.81 -28.45
C PRO A 124 -25.42 8.14 -29.51
N PRO A 125 -25.86 6.88 -29.29
CA PRO A 125 -26.64 6.17 -30.28
C PRO A 125 -28.01 6.83 -30.50
N GLY A 126 -28.34 7.13 -31.74
CA GLY A 126 -29.65 7.68 -32.12
C GLY A 126 -29.80 9.19 -31.89
N GLU A 127 -28.75 9.91 -31.47
CA GLU A 127 -28.75 11.37 -31.38
C GLU A 127 -27.80 11.98 -32.41
N THR A 128 -28.24 13.08 -33.04
CA THR A 128 -27.42 13.86 -33.97
C THR A 128 -26.71 14.98 -33.22
N GLU A 129 -25.40 15.12 -33.45
CA GLU A 129 -24.63 16.20 -32.86
C GLU A 129 -25.12 17.58 -33.34
N PRO A 130 -25.47 18.51 -32.44
CA PRO A 130 -25.91 19.85 -32.82
C PRO A 130 -24.69 20.74 -33.12
N VAL A 131 -24.00 20.48 -34.23
CA VAL A 131 -22.73 21.13 -34.62
C VAL A 131 -22.83 22.67 -34.62
N GLU A 132 -23.93 23.23 -35.09
CA GLU A 132 -24.12 24.70 -35.09
C GLU A 132 -24.31 25.25 -33.67
N ALA A 133 -24.94 24.50 -32.77
CA ALA A 133 -25.02 24.89 -31.36
C ALA A 133 -23.65 24.81 -30.67
N PHE A 134 -22.81 23.84 -31.05
CA PHE A 134 -21.45 23.73 -30.53
C PHE A 134 -20.59 24.95 -30.87
N LYS A 135 -20.68 25.44 -32.11
CA LYS A 135 -19.97 26.65 -32.57
C LYS A 135 -20.48 27.93 -31.91
N ALA A 136 -21.75 27.95 -31.49
CA ALA A 136 -22.40 29.11 -30.90
C ALA A 136 -22.15 29.25 -29.39
N VAL A 137 -21.48 28.30 -28.73
CA VAL A 137 -21.15 28.41 -27.31
C VAL A 137 -20.09 29.51 -27.11
N ASP A 138 -20.43 30.51 -26.30
CA ASP A 138 -19.48 31.57 -25.95
C ASP A 138 -18.55 31.13 -24.81
N PHE A 139 -17.38 30.60 -25.20
CA PHE A 139 -16.27 30.39 -24.27
C PHE A 139 -15.27 31.55 -24.25
N ALA A 140 -15.37 32.50 -25.18
CA ALA A 140 -14.47 33.64 -25.27
C ALA A 140 -14.70 34.63 -24.11
N GLY A 141 -15.90 34.63 -23.53
CA GLY A 141 -16.25 35.42 -22.34
C GLY A 141 -15.63 34.93 -21.02
N ILE A 142 -14.86 33.84 -20.99
CA ILE A 142 -14.22 33.33 -19.77
C ILE A 142 -12.92 34.14 -19.49
N PRO A 143 -12.80 34.83 -18.34
CA PRO A 143 -11.60 35.58 -17.98
C PRO A 143 -10.34 34.70 -17.91
N GLN A 144 -9.17 35.26 -18.17
CA GLN A 144 -7.91 34.49 -18.20
C GLN A 144 -6.80 35.06 -17.30
N ASP A 145 -7.04 36.21 -16.67
CA ASP A 145 -6.03 36.91 -15.88
C ASP A 145 -5.91 36.36 -14.45
N ILE A 146 -7.04 36.00 -13.85
CA ILE A 146 -7.14 35.53 -12.46
C ILE A 146 -7.89 34.19 -12.44
N GLU A 147 -7.26 33.17 -11.82
CA GLU A 147 -7.78 31.80 -11.81
C GLU A 147 -9.18 31.71 -11.19
N SER A 148 -9.44 32.42 -10.09
CA SER A 148 -10.74 32.43 -9.41
C SER A 148 -11.87 32.99 -10.25
N ASP A 149 -11.56 33.89 -11.18
CA ASP A 149 -12.55 34.59 -11.99
C ASP A 149 -13.00 33.72 -13.17
N MET A 150 -12.29 32.61 -13.43
CA MET A 150 -12.63 31.62 -14.46
C MET A 150 -13.85 30.79 -14.06
N TYR A 151 -14.00 30.47 -12.77
CA TYR A 151 -14.87 29.38 -12.34
C TYR A 151 -16.36 29.65 -12.57
N GLY A 152 -16.85 30.83 -12.19
CA GLY A 152 -18.26 31.21 -12.34
C GLY A 152 -18.71 31.22 -13.81
N PRO A 153 -18.01 31.96 -14.71
CA PRO A 153 -18.28 31.95 -16.14
C PRO A 153 -18.21 30.56 -16.77
N LEU A 154 -17.23 29.74 -16.38
CA LEU A 154 -17.11 28.36 -16.88
C LEU A 154 -18.29 27.49 -16.45
N VAL A 155 -18.69 27.57 -15.17
CA VAL A 155 -19.89 26.89 -14.66
C VAL A 155 -21.14 27.35 -15.43
N ALA A 156 -21.30 28.65 -15.67
CA ALA A 156 -22.44 29.19 -16.42
C ALA A 156 -22.47 28.71 -17.88
N ALA A 157 -21.31 28.68 -18.56
CA ALA A 157 -21.19 28.18 -19.91
C ALA A 157 -21.51 26.67 -20.00
N PHE A 158 -21.14 25.89 -18.98
CA PHE A 158 -21.38 24.45 -18.96
C PHE A 158 -22.80 24.09 -18.53
N ASN A 159 -23.45 24.91 -17.69
CA ASN A 159 -24.75 24.63 -17.10
C ASN A 159 -25.91 24.88 -18.08
N GLN A 160 -25.82 24.29 -19.27
CA GLN A 160 -26.82 24.34 -20.31
C GLN A 160 -27.47 22.95 -20.43
N GLU A 161 -28.80 22.86 -20.34
CA GLU A 161 -29.50 21.58 -20.31
C GLU A 161 -29.26 20.73 -21.57
N TRP A 162 -29.16 21.38 -22.73
CA TRP A 162 -28.88 20.69 -24.00
C TRP A 162 -27.45 20.11 -24.06
N LEU A 163 -26.50 20.77 -23.37
CA LEU A 163 -25.09 20.39 -23.29
C LEU A 163 -24.88 19.28 -22.25
N LEU A 164 -25.35 19.50 -21.02
CA LEU A 164 -25.23 18.57 -19.89
C LEU A 164 -26.63 18.25 -19.31
N PRO A 165 -27.37 17.31 -19.92
CA PRO A 165 -28.75 17.03 -19.50
C PRO A 165 -28.82 16.36 -18.12
N ARG A 166 -27.80 15.60 -17.71
CA ARG A 166 -27.81 14.76 -16.50
C ARG A 166 -26.84 15.20 -15.41
N ASP A 167 -25.93 16.11 -15.75
CA ASP A 167 -24.86 16.56 -14.86
C ASP A 167 -25.00 18.06 -14.56
N ILE A 168 -24.45 18.50 -13.43
CA ILE A 168 -24.35 19.90 -13.02
C ILE A 168 -22.87 20.24 -12.85
N PRO A 169 -22.36 21.31 -13.48
CA PRO A 169 -21.06 21.86 -13.16
C PRO A 169 -21.11 22.58 -11.81
N VAL A 170 -20.16 22.26 -10.93
CA VAL A 170 -20.03 22.90 -9.61
C VAL A 170 -18.60 23.42 -9.47
N SER A 171 -18.47 24.65 -9.00
CA SER A 171 -17.18 25.18 -8.54
C SER A 171 -17.06 24.95 -7.04
N ALA A 172 -15.96 24.34 -6.59
CA ALA A 172 -15.71 24.04 -5.18
C ALA A 172 -14.30 24.43 -4.68
N PRO A 173 -13.78 25.64 -4.99
CA PRO A 173 -12.39 26.02 -4.76
C PRO A 173 -12.09 26.37 -3.30
N HIS A 174 -13.09 26.38 -2.42
CA HIS A 174 -12.95 26.88 -1.05
C HIS A 174 -13.00 25.79 0.03
N LYS A 175 -13.63 24.64 -0.24
CA LYS A 175 -13.84 23.57 0.75
C LYS A 175 -13.54 22.20 0.17
N GLY A 176 -12.58 21.52 0.77
CA GLY A 176 -12.21 20.14 0.43
C GLY A 176 -13.25 19.14 0.90
N ASP A 177 -13.06 17.88 0.49
CA ASP A 177 -13.91 16.78 0.91
C ASP A 177 -13.59 16.36 2.36
N GLY A 178 -14.48 16.69 3.29
CA GLY A 178 -14.35 16.36 4.71
C GLY A 178 -14.39 14.86 5.03
N THR A 179 -14.68 14.01 4.05
CA THR A 179 -14.60 12.55 4.15
C THR A 179 -13.21 12.00 3.81
N VAL A 180 -12.32 12.83 3.25
CA VAL A 180 -10.97 12.44 2.83
C VAL A 180 -9.91 13.15 3.67
N ALA A 181 -8.96 12.39 4.20
CA ALA A 181 -7.93 12.89 5.12
C ALA A 181 -7.06 14.02 4.54
N SER A 182 -6.88 14.07 3.21
CA SER A 182 -6.08 15.09 2.53
C SER A 182 -6.76 16.46 2.51
N ASN A 183 -8.09 16.51 2.67
CA ASN A 183 -8.93 17.69 2.47
C ASN A 183 -8.60 18.47 1.18
N GLN A 184 -8.07 17.77 0.16
CA GLN A 184 -7.74 18.38 -1.12
C GLN A 184 -9.03 18.84 -1.81
N LYS A 185 -8.91 20.01 -2.43
CA LYS A 185 -9.97 20.68 -3.18
C LYS A 185 -9.58 20.77 -4.64
N ILE A 186 -10.60 20.85 -5.49
CA ILE A 186 -10.45 21.10 -6.92
C ILE A 186 -11.26 22.33 -7.31
N ASP A 187 -10.81 23.02 -8.36
CA ASP A 187 -11.42 24.25 -8.87
C ASP A 187 -12.90 24.06 -9.26
N GLY A 188 -13.18 22.98 -9.99
CA GLY A 188 -14.52 22.58 -10.34
C GLY A 188 -14.67 21.13 -10.75
N GLY A 189 -15.90 20.73 -11.04
CA GLY A 189 -16.19 19.42 -11.59
C GLY A 189 -17.63 19.25 -12.03
N LEU A 190 -17.88 18.20 -12.82
CA LEU A 190 -19.22 17.74 -13.15
C LEU A 190 -19.68 16.68 -12.15
N TYR A 191 -20.91 16.82 -11.69
CA TYR A 191 -21.56 15.90 -10.77
C TYR A 191 -22.94 15.50 -11.31
N PRO A 192 -23.44 14.29 -11.02
CA PRO A 192 -24.82 13.94 -11.35
C PRO A 192 -25.80 14.91 -10.67
N ARG A 193 -26.86 15.36 -11.37
CA ARG A 193 -27.82 16.38 -10.87
C ARG A 193 -28.34 16.13 -9.45
N GLY A 194 -28.61 14.87 -9.08
CA GLY A 194 -29.11 14.49 -7.75
C GLY A 194 -28.04 14.37 -6.65
N ASN A 195 -26.76 14.41 -7.01
CA ASN A 195 -25.63 14.12 -6.12
C ASN A 195 -24.60 15.26 -6.10
N ALA A 196 -24.91 16.41 -6.70
CA ALA A 196 -24.02 17.56 -6.72
C ALA A 196 -23.84 18.13 -5.28
N PRO A 197 -22.60 18.38 -4.84
CA PRO A 197 -22.36 18.99 -3.54
C PRO A 197 -22.76 20.48 -3.57
N GLN A 198 -23.13 21.02 -2.40
CA GLN A 198 -23.53 22.43 -2.29
C GLN A 198 -22.33 23.38 -2.22
N ASP A 199 -21.34 23.09 -1.39
CA ASP A 199 -20.23 24.02 -1.11
C ASP A 199 -18.84 23.37 -1.03
N SER A 200 -18.71 22.06 -1.30
CA SER A 200 -17.46 21.31 -1.12
C SER A 200 -17.15 20.36 -2.27
N THR A 201 -15.87 20.01 -2.43
CA THR A 201 -15.47 18.90 -3.31
C THR A 201 -16.06 17.58 -2.79
N SER A 202 -16.54 16.71 -3.70
CA SER A 202 -16.99 15.35 -3.35
C SER A 202 -16.32 14.31 -4.25
N TRP A 203 -15.22 13.71 -3.78
CA TRP A 203 -14.45 12.76 -4.59
C TRP A 203 -15.20 11.46 -4.88
N SER A 204 -16.21 11.12 -4.08
CA SER A 204 -17.03 9.92 -4.25
C SER A 204 -18.14 10.07 -5.31
N SER A 205 -18.45 11.29 -5.75
CA SER A 205 -19.54 11.58 -6.70
C SER A 205 -19.11 12.35 -7.95
N ILE A 206 -17.90 12.91 -7.98
CA ILE A 206 -17.37 13.65 -9.13
C ILE A 206 -17.22 12.73 -10.36
N GLU A 207 -17.75 13.18 -11.50
CA GLU A 207 -17.69 12.45 -12.78
C GLU A 207 -16.60 12.98 -13.70
N LEU A 208 -16.39 14.29 -13.73
CA LEU A 208 -15.33 14.96 -14.49
C LEU A 208 -14.71 16.08 -13.64
N PRO A 209 -13.54 15.87 -13.03
CA PRO A 209 -12.75 16.91 -12.38
C PRO A 209 -12.26 17.92 -13.41
N ILE A 210 -12.33 19.20 -13.06
CA ILE A 210 -11.94 20.34 -13.88
C ILE A 210 -10.92 21.16 -13.10
N GLU A 211 -9.70 21.26 -13.62
CA GLU A 211 -8.63 22.10 -13.06
C GLU A 211 -8.39 23.28 -14.00
N CYS A 212 -8.33 24.48 -13.45
CA CYS A 212 -8.12 25.71 -14.20
C CYS A 212 -6.76 26.31 -13.86
N LYS A 213 -6.07 26.82 -14.86
CA LYS A 213 -4.84 27.61 -14.74
C LYS A 213 -4.90 28.75 -15.75
N THR A 214 -4.24 29.86 -15.48
CA THR A 214 -4.31 31.07 -16.32
C THR A 214 -3.32 31.06 -17.48
N ASP A 215 -2.18 30.37 -17.34
CA ASP A 215 -1.12 30.35 -18.35
C ASP A 215 -1.06 29.02 -19.14
N ALA A 216 -1.24 29.12 -20.46
CA ALA A 216 -1.23 28.01 -21.42
C ALA A 216 0.12 27.31 -21.62
N THR A 217 1.20 27.78 -20.99
CA THR A 217 2.57 27.24 -21.15
C THR A 217 3.27 27.03 -19.82
N LYS A 218 3.34 28.04 -18.95
CA LYS A 218 4.07 27.99 -17.67
C LYS A 218 3.41 27.06 -16.65
N GLN A 219 2.11 26.83 -16.81
CA GLN A 219 1.31 25.98 -15.94
C GLN A 219 0.79 24.72 -16.65
N ASP A 220 1.06 24.55 -17.95
CA ASP A 220 0.70 23.33 -18.69
C ASP A 220 1.58 22.15 -18.22
N PRO A 221 1.02 21.07 -17.64
CA PRO A 221 1.82 19.94 -17.16
C PRO A 221 2.47 19.12 -18.29
N PHE A 222 2.04 19.32 -19.54
CA PHE A 222 2.45 18.51 -20.69
C PHE A 222 3.06 19.36 -21.81
N ASP A 223 3.97 18.77 -22.59
CA ASP A 223 4.72 19.45 -23.65
C ASP A 223 4.44 18.85 -25.03
N ASP A 224 3.81 19.64 -25.91
CA ASP A 224 3.46 19.20 -27.27
C ASP A 224 4.65 19.24 -28.24
N LYS A 225 5.75 19.93 -27.89
CA LYS A 225 6.87 20.18 -28.81
C LYS A 225 8.03 19.20 -28.63
N ASN A 226 8.16 18.63 -27.45
CA ASN A 226 9.27 17.74 -27.11
C ASN A 226 8.90 16.27 -27.34
N ASN A 227 9.89 15.44 -27.66
CA ASN A 227 9.71 13.98 -27.74
C ASN A 227 9.26 13.38 -26.40
N ASN A 228 9.57 14.05 -25.28
CA ASN A 228 9.04 13.68 -23.97
C ASN A 228 7.83 14.58 -23.65
N PRO A 229 6.60 14.01 -23.54
CA PRO A 229 5.39 14.77 -23.24
C PRO A 229 5.36 15.31 -21.82
N GLU A 230 6.24 14.84 -20.93
CA GLU A 230 6.32 15.27 -19.55
C GLU A 230 7.20 16.51 -19.37
N ALA A 231 6.58 17.64 -19.03
CA ALA A 231 7.30 18.89 -18.78
C ALA A 231 8.35 18.78 -17.66
N SER A 232 9.51 19.42 -17.87
CA SER A 232 10.65 19.37 -16.94
C SER A 232 10.70 20.54 -15.95
N ALA A 233 10.06 21.68 -16.26
CA ALA A 233 10.03 22.88 -15.43
C ALA A 233 9.31 22.62 -14.09
N ILE A 234 9.80 23.24 -13.00
CA ILE A 234 9.33 23.01 -11.63
C ILE A 234 7.82 23.30 -11.51
N THR A 235 7.37 24.48 -11.96
CA THR A 235 5.95 24.88 -11.91
C THR A 235 5.05 23.88 -12.65
N ARG A 236 5.46 23.41 -13.83
CA ARG A 236 4.72 22.43 -14.64
C ARG A 236 4.69 21.05 -13.97
N LYS A 237 5.78 20.64 -13.31
CA LYS A 237 5.83 19.42 -12.50
C LYS A 237 4.87 19.50 -11.31
N ASP A 238 4.73 20.65 -10.68
CA ASP A 238 3.83 20.81 -9.53
C ASP A 238 2.36 20.69 -9.93
N VAL A 239 1.96 21.34 -11.03
CA VAL A 239 0.63 21.14 -11.62
C VAL A 239 0.41 19.68 -12.02
N ARG A 240 1.41 19.03 -12.64
CA ARG A 240 1.31 17.59 -13.00
C ARG A 240 1.07 16.71 -11.77
N GLY A 241 1.81 16.95 -10.70
CA GLY A 241 1.65 16.22 -9.44
C GLY A 241 0.29 16.44 -8.80
N GLN A 242 -0.24 17.67 -8.87
CA GLN A 242 -1.56 18.04 -8.37
C GLN A 242 -2.67 17.26 -9.09
N ILE A 243 -2.72 17.32 -10.43
CA ILE A 243 -3.77 16.63 -11.20
C ILE A 243 -3.69 15.10 -11.05
N MET A 244 -2.48 14.56 -10.89
CA MET A 244 -2.29 13.14 -10.60
C MET A 244 -2.82 12.76 -9.21
N CYS A 245 -2.70 13.64 -8.20
CA CYS A 245 -3.29 13.41 -6.88
C CYS A 245 -4.83 13.36 -6.96
N TYR A 246 -5.45 14.23 -7.76
CA TYR A 246 -6.90 14.19 -7.97
C TYR A 246 -7.36 12.89 -8.61
N ALA A 247 -6.63 12.40 -9.61
CA ALA A 247 -6.92 11.10 -10.21
C ALA A 247 -6.81 9.96 -9.17
N VAL A 248 -5.80 9.98 -8.30
CA VAL A 248 -5.70 9.03 -7.17
C VAL A 248 -6.91 9.12 -6.25
N LEU A 249 -7.35 10.33 -5.89
CA LEU A 249 -8.52 10.52 -5.01
C LEU A 249 -9.80 9.95 -5.64
N VAL A 250 -10.01 10.11 -6.93
CA VAL A 250 -11.14 9.48 -7.63
C VAL A 250 -11.01 7.96 -7.61
N PHE A 251 -9.82 7.42 -7.93
CA PHE A 251 -9.55 5.99 -7.88
C PHE A 251 -9.59 5.39 -6.47
N ASP A 252 -9.45 6.17 -5.41
CA ASP A 252 -9.56 5.70 -4.03
C ASP A 252 -11.02 5.68 -3.56
N ASN A 253 -11.83 6.63 -4.02
CA ASN A 253 -13.21 6.82 -3.56
C ASN A 253 -14.28 6.21 -4.49
N GLN A 254 -13.90 5.75 -5.69
CA GLN A 254 -14.81 5.18 -6.68
C GLN A 254 -14.25 3.92 -7.33
N HIS A 255 -15.11 2.93 -7.62
CA HIS A 255 -14.71 1.75 -8.40
C HIS A 255 -14.65 2.12 -9.90
N ARG A 256 -13.44 2.41 -10.39
CA ARG A 256 -13.19 2.88 -11.76
C ARG A 256 -12.17 2.00 -12.50
N MET A 257 -12.44 1.73 -13.76
CA MET A 257 -11.52 1.15 -14.76
C MET A 257 -10.61 2.21 -15.37
N HIS A 258 -11.18 3.38 -15.62
CA HIS A 258 -10.50 4.58 -16.10
C HIS A 258 -11.27 5.81 -15.63
N HIS A 259 -10.67 6.99 -15.79
CA HIS A 259 -11.29 8.25 -15.42
C HIS A 259 -10.81 9.40 -16.32
N PHE A 260 -11.62 10.44 -16.46
CA PHE A 260 -11.33 11.60 -17.31
C PHE A 260 -11.08 12.84 -16.47
N THR A 261 -10.24 13.75 -16.94
CA THR A 261 -10.04 15.08 -16.34
C THR A 261 -10.01 16.13 -17.45
N LEU A 262 -10.61 17.29 -17.20
CA LEU A 262 -10.53 18.45 -18.06
C LEU A 262 -9.54 19.46 -17.47
N LEU A 263 -8.55 19.88 -18.25
CA LEU A 263 -7.63 20.95 -17.88
C LEU A 263 -7.93 22.17 -18.72
N ILE A 264 -8.16 23.31 -18.07
CA ILE A 264 -8.28 24.62 -18.70
C ILE A 264 -7.02 25.42 -18.38
N LEU A 265 -6.36 25.94 -19.41
CA LEU A 265 -5.06 26.61 -19.35
C LEU A 265 -5.15 27.94 -20.14
N GLY A 266 -5.67 28.99 -19.51
CA GLY A 266 -6.04 30.24 -20.18
C GLY A 266 -7.09 29.99 -21.27
N ALA A 267 -6.76 30.36 -22.52
CA ALA A 267 -7.59 30.07 -23.71
C ALA A 267 -7.50 28.62 -24.22
N MET A 268 -6.61 27.80 -23.65
CA MET A 268 -6.35 26.44 -24.12
C MET A 268 -6.99 25.39 -23.23
N ALA A 269 -7.29 24.22 -23.77
CA ALA A 269 -7.79 23.08 -23.02
C ALA A 269 -7.04 21.79 -23.36
N ARG A 270 -7.03 20.84 -22.42
CA ARG A 270 -6.60 19.45 -22.63
C ARG A 270 -7.61 18.49 -22.03
N LEU A 271 -7.86 17.39 -22.74
CA LEU A 271 -8.58 16.24 -22.21
C LEU A 271 -7.57 15.19 -21.74
N VAL A 272 -7.80 14.63 -20.56
CA VAL A 272 -6.93 13.63 -19.96
C VAL A 272 -7.75 12.39 -19.65
N ARG A 273 -7.23 11.20 -20.01
CA ARG A 273 -7.78 9.90 -19.61
C ARG A 273 -6.72 9.13 -18.83
N TRP A 274 -7.07 8.76 -17.60
CA TRP A 274 -6.26 7.96 -16.69
C TRP A 274 -6.74 6.51 -16.69
N ASP A 275 -5.83 5.54 -16.75
CA ASP A 275 -6.11 4.16 -16.36
C ASP A 275 -4.97 3.59 -15.51
N ARG A 276 -5.11 2.34 -15.06
CA ARG A 276 -4.12 1.71 -14.16
C ARG A 276 -2.78 1.39 -14.84
N SER A 277 -2.63 1.65 -16.14
CA SER A 277 -1.38 1.47 -16.88
C SER A 277 -0.67 2.79 -17.15
N GLY A 278 -1.40 3.87 -17.44
CA GLY A 278 -0.80 5.18 -17.76
C GLY A 278 -1.82 6.29 -17.96
N VAL A 279 -1.39 7.34 -18.65
CA VAL A 279 -2.21 8.52 -18.95
C VAL A 279 -2.15 8.89 -20.44
N LEU A 280 -3.31 9.13 -21.02
CA LEU A 280 -3.51 9.61 -22.38
C LEU A 280 -3.98 11.06 -22.33
N VAL A 281 -3.31 11.94 -23.06
CA VAL A 281 -3.53 13.38 -23.02
C VAL A 281 -3.70 13.89 -24.44
N THR A 282 -4.67 14.76 -24.69
CA THR A 282 -4.76 15.43 -26.00
C THR A 282 -3.65 16.45 -26.16
N HIS A 283 -3.18 16.69 -27.39
CA HIS A 283 -2.58 17.98 -27.72
C HIS A 283 -3.51 19.12 -27.29
N LYS A 284 -2.93 20.25 -26.87
CA LYS A 284 -3.76 21.37 -26.41
C LYS A 284 -4.49 22.00 -27.60
N PHE A 285 -5.73 22.41 -27.39
CA PHE A 285 -6.56 23.10 -28.38
C PHE A 285 -7.14 24.39 -27.80
N ASP A 286 -7.41 25.37 -28.65
CA ASP A 286 -7.92 26.68 -28.24
C ASP A 286 -9.45 26.61 -28.17
N TYR A 287 -9.99 26.44 -26.96
CA TYR A 287 -11.44 26.28 -26.79
C TYR A 287 -12.20 27.60 -26.93
N THR A 288 -11.50 28.74 -27.01
CA THR A 288 -12.12 30.06 -27.23
C THR A 288 -12.27 30.37 -28.72
N LYS A 289 -11.40 29.81 -29.57
CA LYS A 289 -11.46 29.96 -31.04
C LYS A 289 -12.14 28.79 -31.74
N GLU A 290 -12.03 27.60 -31.15
CA GLU A 290 -12.67 26.35 -31.62
C GLU A 290 -13.64 25.84 -30.54
N PRO A 291 -14.69 26.61 -30.18
CA PRO A 291 -15.60 26.27 -29.10
C PRO A 291 -16.29 24.92 -29.32
N GLU A 292 -16.44 24.51 -30.58
CA GLU A 292 -17.06 23.25 -30.93
C GLU A 292 -16.31 22.02 -30.38
N LYS A 293 -14.99 22.09 -30.19
CA LYS A 293 -14.21 20.96 -29.64
C LYS A 293 -14.60 20.67 -28.20
N LEU A 294 -14.61 21.70 -27.34
CA LEU A 294 -14.97 21.54 -25.93
C LEU A 294 -16.48 21.24 -25.77
N ALA A 295 -17.33 21.91 -26.55
CA ALA A 295 -18.77 21.67 -26.53
C ALA A 295 -19.10 20.24 -26.98
N GLN A 296 -18.48 19.72 -28.04
CA GLN A 296 -18.67 18.35 -28.51
C GLN A 296 -18.25 17.33 -27.44
N PHE A 297 -17.09 17.53 -26.79
CA PHE A 297 -16.66 16.68 -25.70
C PHE A 297 -17.68 16.63 -24.55
N LEU A 298 -18.10 17.79 -24.04
CA LEU A 298 -19.06 17.88 -22.94
C LEU A 298 -20.41 17.28 -23.31
N TRP A 299 -20.90 17.54 -24.53
CA TRP A 299 -22.16 17.03 -25.03
C TRP A 299 -22.19 15.50 -25.10
N ARG A 300 -21.14 14.88 -25.65
CA ARG A 300 -21.00 13.42 -25.68
C ARG A 300 -20.80 12.85 -24.27
N PHE A 301 -19.92 13.47 -23.47
CA PHE A 301 -19.64 13.04 -22.11
C PHE A 301 -20.91 13.01 -21.25
N GLY A 302 -21.75 14.05 -21.35
CA GLY A 302 -23.06 14.17 -20.69
C GLY A 302 -24.06 13.03 -21.03
N ARG A 303 -23.80 12.28 -22.11
CA ARG A 303 -24.63 11.16 -22.59
C ARG A 303 -23.97 9.79 -22.41
N MET A 304 -22.69 9.74 -22.02
CA MET A 304 -22.00 8.49 -21.75
C MET A 304 -22.65 7.73 -20.59
N THR A 305 -22.77 6.41 -20.75
CA THR A 305 -23.15 5.50 -19.66
C THR A 305 -22.10 5.47 -18.56
N PRO A 306 -22.44 5.01 -17.33
CA PRO A 306 -21.45 4.86 -16.27
C PRO A 306 -20.23 4.02 -16.69
N ALA A 307 -20.44 2.91 -17.42
CA ALA A 307 -19.37 2.07 -17.94
C ALA A 307 -18.42 2.82 -18.90
N GLN A 308 -18.98 3.61 -19.82
CA GLN A 308 -18.20 4.44 -20.74
C GLN A 308 -17.41 5.52 -20.00
N ARG A 309 -17.98 6.10 -18.93
CA ARG A 309 -17.27 7.02 -18.00
C ARG A 309 -16.24 6.30 -17.13
N GLY A 310 -16.13 4.98 -17.24
CA GLY A 310 -15.14 4.16 -16.58
C GLY A 310 -15.56 3.58 -15.23
N HIS A 311 -16.83 3.66 -14.83
CA HIS A 311 -17.32 2.95 -13.64
C HIS A 311 -17.27 1.43 -13.85
N ASP A 312 -16.78 0.73 -12.84
CA ASP A 312 -16.86 -0.72 -12.76
C ASP A 312 -18.30 -1.16 -12.46
N THR A 313 -19.00 -1.61 -13.50
CA THR A 313 -20.41 -2.08 -13.41
C THR A 313 -20.59 -3.33 -12.56
N THR A 314 -19.51 -4.02 -12.19
CA THR A 314 -19.53 -5.23 -11.37
C THR A 314 -19.41 -4.91 -9.87
N ALA A 315 -19.24 -3.63 -9.52
CA ALA A 315 -19.33 -3.08 -8.18
C ALA A 315 -20.61 -2.24 -8.03
N VAL A 316 -21.62 -2.79 -7.36
CA VAL A 316 -22.94 -2.16 -7.23
C VAL A 316 -23.10 -1.57 -5.84
N ARG A 317 -23.59 -0.34 -5.75
CA ARG A 317 -23.83 0.31 -4.45
C ARG A 317 -24.96 -0.37 -3.70
N VAL A 318 -24.74 -0.69 -2.42
CA VAL A 318 -25.77 -1.16 -1.49
C VAL A 318 -26.43 0.05 -0.84
N LEU A 319 -27.76 0.18 -1.01
CA LEU A 319 -28.52 1.33 -0.53
C LEU A 319 -29.15 1.06 0.85
N PRO A 320 -29.33 2.08 1.72
CA PRO A 320 -29.86 1.92 3.09
C PRO A 320 -31.19 1.16 3.22
N SER A 321 -32.05 1.21 2.20
CA SER A 321 -33.35 0.52 2.19
C SER A 321 -33.29 -0.94 1.71
N SER A 322 -32.15 -1.41 1.21
CA SER A 322 -32.01 -2.73 0.61
C SER A 322 -31.98 -3.87 1.63
N ALA A 323 -32.30 -5.09 1.18
CA ALA A 323 -32.13 -6.29 2.00
C ALA A 323 -30.66 -6.54 2.38
N ASP A 324 -29.75 -6.30 1.43
CA ASP A 324 -28.31 -6.38 1.65
C ASP A 324 -27.83 -5.47 2.77
N PHE A 325 -28.31 -4.23 2.81
CA PHE A 325 -27.96 -3.29 3.88
C PHE A 325 -28.38 -3.83 5.24
N ARG A 326 -29.63 -4.30 5.38
CA ARG A 326 -30.11 -4.91 6.62
C ARG A 326 -29.29 -6.14 7.01
N LEU A 327 -28.95 -7.00 6.06
CA LEU A 327 -28.10 -8.17 6.29
C LEU A 327 -26.72 -7.75 6.81
N MET A 328 -26.06 -6.78 6.18
CA MET A 328 -24.75 -6.30 6.61
C MET A 328 -24.78 -5.78 8.06
N HIS A 329 -25.77 -4.95 8.41
CA HIS A 329 -25.91 -4.43 9.78
C HIS A 329 -26.29 -5.50 10.81
N ALA A 330 -27.12 -6.48 10.44
CA ALA A 330 -27.43 -7.61 11.32
C ALA A 330 -26.19 -8.47 11.58
N ARG A 331 -25.44 -8.81 10.53
CA ARG A 331 -24.17 -9.56 10.61
C ARG A 331 -23.10 -8.81 11.40
N ALA A 332 -23.07 -7.48 11.30
CA ALA A 332 -22.17 -6.67 12.09
C ALA A 332 -22.47 -6.68 13.59
N THR A 333 -23.70 -6.99 14.03
CA THR A 333 -24.08 -6.96 15.45
C THR A 333 -24.29 -8.34 16.07
N THR A 334 -24.29 -9.39 15.24
CA THR A 334 -24.59 -10.76 15.67
C THR A 334 -23.32 -11.63 15.64
N PRO A 335 -22.80 -12.08 16.80
CA PRO A 335 -21.68 -13.02 16.85
C PRO A 335 -22.01 -14.35 16.15
N LEU A 336 -21.06 -14.87 15.37
CA LEU A 336 -21.18 -16.20 14.79
C LEU A 336 -20.90 -17.24 15.88
N MET A 337 -21.73 -18.28 15.97
CA MET A 337 -21.57 -19.35 16.94
C MET A 337 -21.25 -20.67 16.26
N ASN A 338 -20.36 -21.46 16.86
CA ASN A 338 -20.14 -22.84 16.45
C ASN A 338 -21.27 -23.76 16.95
N ARG A 339 -21.20 -25.06 16.60
CA ARG A 339 -22.19 -26.07 16.99
C ARG A 339 -22.40 -26.21 18.49
N ASN A 340 -21.43 -25.78 19.30
CA ASN A 340 -21.46 -25.85 20.76
C ASN A 340 -21.94 -24.52 21.39
N GLY A 341 -22.45 -23.57 20.59
CA GLY A 341 -22.94 -22.27 21.05
C GLY A 341 -21.86 -21.28 21.45
N ARG A 342 -20.58 -21.53 21.12
CA ARG A 342 -19.48 -20.60 21.42
C ARG A 342 -19.23 -19.65 20.26
N VAL A 343 -18.92 -18.40 20.59
CA VAL A 343 -18.56 -17.37 19.61
C VAL A 343 -17.27 -17.76 18.87
N ILE A 344 -17.28 -17.61 17.55
CA ILE A 344 -16.15 -17.83 16.65
C ILE A 344 -15.98 -16.63 15.71
N ASP A 345 -14.78 -16.46 15.18
CA ASP A 345 -14.43 -15.42 14.19
C ASP A 345 -14.83 -13.99 14.63
N GLU A 346 -14.82 -13.73 15.94
CA GLU A 346 -15.24 -12.45 16.50
C GLU A 346 -14.35 -11.31 16.01
N HIS A 347 -13.06 -11.57 15.81
CA HIS A 347 -12.14 -10.59 15.20
C HIS A 347 -12.60 -10.19 13.80
N ALA A 348 -13.07 -11.14 12.99
CA ALA A 348 -13.56 -10.88 11.64
C ALA A 348 -14.87 -10.07 11.67
N ARG A 349 -15.79 -10.39 12.60
CA ARG A 349 -17.02 -9.62 12.81
C ARG A 349 -16.71 -8.18 13.20
N VAL A 350 -15.81 -7.96 14.16
CA VAL A 350 -15.40 -6.62 14.61
C VAL A 350 -14.74 -5.83 13.47
N MET A 351 -13.86 -6.46 12.69
CA MET A 351 -13.27 -5.85 11.50
C MET A 351 -14.34 -5.47 10.46
N PHE A 352 -15.35 -6.31 10.26
CA PHE A 352 -16.46 -6.04 9.36
C PHE A 352 -17.36 -4.90 9.86
N GLU A 353 -17.74 -4.92 11.14
CA GLU A 353 -18.54 -3.89 11.79
C GLU A 353 -17.91 -2.50 11.63
N GLN A 354 -16.61 -2.39 11.90
CA GLN A 354 -15.85 -1.15 11.72
C GLN A 354 -15.82 -0.67 10.26
N SER A 355 -15.91 -1.59 9.30
CA SER A 355 -15.96 -1.24 7.88
C SER A 355 -17.29 -0.59 7.47
N LEU A 356 -18.35 -0.72 8.27
CA LEU A 356 -19.66 -0.15 7.96
C LEU A 356 -19.77 1.35 8.28
N LYS A 357 -18.78 1.92 8.97
CA LYS A 357 -18.80 3.32 9.40
C LYS A 357 -17.62 4.11 8.86
N VAL A 358 -17.85 5.40 8.62
CA VAL A 358 -16.83 6.40 8.29
C VAL A 358 -16.97 7.58 9.22
N THR A 359 -15.85 8.06 9.72
CA THR A 359 -15.76 9.29 10.49
C THR A 359 -15.64 10.47 9.53
N VAL A 360 -16.54 11.45 9.65
CA VAL A 360 -16.59 12.63 8.78
C VAL A 360 -16.50 13.89 9.61
N ARG A 361 -15.70 14.86 9.16
CA ARG A 361 -15.70 16.20 9.74
C ARG A 361 -16.83 17.02 9.15
N VAL A 362 -17.73 17.51 10.00
CA VAL A 362 -18.86 18.34 9.61
C VAL A 362 -18.64 19.75 10.16
N CYS A 363 -18.84 20.75 9.30
CA CYS A 363 -18.80 22.14 9.73
C CYS A 363 -20.18 22.52 10.29
N ILE A 364 -20.18 23.08 11.50
CA ILE A 364 -21.36 23.62 12.16
C ILE A 364 -21.16 25.12 12.25
N GLU A 365 -22.04 25.87 11.60
CA GLU A 365 -22.07 27.32 11.66
C GLU A 365 -23.13 27.73 12.69
N ASP A 366 -22.72 28.50 13.69
CA ASP A 366 -23.68 29.05 14.66
C ASP A 366 -24.39 30.30 14.12
N ASP A 367 -25.38 30.79 14.86
CA ASP A 367 -26.18 31.96 14.48
C ASP A 367 -25.36 33.25 14.32
N SER A 368 -24.10 33.27 14.78
CA SER A 368 -23.16 34.39 14.62
C SER A 368 -22.26 34.25 13.38
N GLY A 369 -22.43 33.19 12.58
CA GLY A 369 -21.59 32.86 11.44
C GLY A 369 -20.24 32.23 11.83
N LYS A 370 -20.06 31.85 13.10
CA LYS A 370 -18.83 31.22 13.55
C LYS A 370 -18.86 29.74 13.21
N LYS A 371 -17.84 29.29 12.46
CA LYS A 371 -17.68 27.91 12.02
C LYS A 371 -16.91 27.10 13.06
N THR A 372 -17.54 26.05 13.55
CA THR A 372 -16.96 24.98 14.37
C THR A 372 -16.94 23.68 13.56
N TYR A 373 -16.13 22.71 13.99
CA TYR A 373 -15.99 21.43 13.29
C TYR A 373 -16.20 20.29 14.25
N ASP A 374 -17.24 19.49 14.01
CA ASP A 374 -17.52 18.29 14.76
C ASP A 374 -17.13 17.05 13.95
N VAL A 375 -16.82 15.99 14.69
CA VAL A 375 -16.47 14.68 14.13
C VAL A 375 -17.66 13.76 14.36
N VAL A 376 -18.32 13.34 13.28
CA VAL A 376 -19.50 12.47 13.34
C VAL A 376 -19.25 11.16 12.61
N GLU A 377 -19.86 10.08 13.10
CA GLU A 377 -19.89 8.81 12.39
C GLU A 377 -21.07 8.75 11.43
N LYS A 378 -20.80 8.30 10.20
CA LYS A 378 -21.81 8.06 9.15
C LYS A 378 -21.64 6.65 8.60
N ASP A 379 -22.69 6.14 7.94
CA ASP A 379 -22.57 4.88 7.20
C ASP A 379 -21.55 5.03 6.06
N ALA A 380 -20.66 4.05 5.96
CA ALA A 380 -19.70 3.94 4.88
C ALA A 380 -20.43 3.65 3.55
N PRO A 381 -19.81 3.98 2.41
CA PRO A 381 -20.19 3.41 1.13
C PRO A 381 -20.12 1.88 1.15
N LEU A 382 -21.29 1.22 1.16
CA LEU A 382 -21.42 -0.23 1.11
C LEU A 382 -21.57 -0.71 -0.35
N TRP A 383 -20.94 -1.84 -0.69
CA TRP A 383 -20.88 -2.35 -2.06
C TRP A 383 -21.17 -3.84 -2.13
N ARG A 384 -21.74 -4.25 -3.26
CA ARG A 384 -21.84 -5.62 -3.72
C ARG A 384 -20.85 -5.80 -4.87
N LEU A 385 -19.81 -6.61 -4.66
CA LEU A 385 -18.77 -6.89 -5.65
C LEU A 385 -19.00 -8.24 -6.30
N THR A 386 -18.82 -8.32 -7.63
CA THR A 386 -18.95 -9.57 -8.38
C THR A 386 -17.58 -10.16 -8.70
N VAL A 387 -17.35 -11.41 -8.29
CA VAL A 387 -16.14 -12.18 -8.60
C VAL A 387 -16.50 -13.16 -9.71
N HIS A 388 -15.79 -13.10 -10.83
CA HIS A 388 -16.01 -13.98 -11.97
C HIS A 388 -15.16 -15.23 -11.80
N ASP A 389 -15.73 -16.26 -11.18
CA ASP A 389 -15.06 -17.55 -10.99
C ASP A 389 -15.20 -18.45 -12.22
N GLU A 390 -14.37 -19.49 -12.33
CA GLU A 390 -14.48 -20.51 -13.40
C GLU A 390 -15.88 -21.15 -13.43
N GLN A 391 -16.55 -21.24 -12.28
CA GLN A 391 -17.91 -21.80 -12.16
C GLN A 391 -19.04 -20.80 -12.44
N GLY A 392 -18.71 -19.50 -12.58
CA GLY A 392 -19.68 -18.42 -12.79
C GLY A 392 -19.52 -17.24 -11.82
N PRO A 393 -20.34 -16.19 -11.98
CA PRO A 393 -20.27 -15.01 -11.12
C PRO A 393 -20.75 -15.32 -9.69
N ARG A 394 -19.98 -14.86 -8.70
CA ARG A 394 -20.34 -14.88 -7.26
C ARG A 394 -20.38 -13.45 -6.72
N HIS A 395 -21.23 -13.19 -5.74
CA HIS A 395 -21.40 -11.83 -5.20
C HIS A 395 -21.07 -11.76 -3.71
N PHE A 396 -20.39 -10.69 -3.34
CA PHE A 396 -19.90 -10.45 -1.98
C PHE A 396 -20.28 -9.04 -1.51
N LEU A 397 -20.77 -8.93 -0.27
CA LEU A 397 -21.09 -7.64 0.35
C LEU A 397 -19.91 -7.14 1.16
N VAL A 398 -19.51 -5.89 0.93
CA VAL A 398 -18.33 -5.26 1.54
C VAL A 398 -18.64 -3.84 2.02
N GLY A 399 -18.02 -3.45 3.12
CA GLY A 399 -18.02 -2.06 3.60
C GLY A 399 -16.85 -1.26 3.03
N LYS A 400 -16.34 -0.33 3.83
CA LYS A 400 -15.10 0.40 3.55
C LYS A 400 -13.92 -0.59 3.43
N PRO A 401 -13.01 -0.43 2.45
CA PRO A 401 -11.81 -1.25 2.38
C PRO A 401 -10.96 -1.12 3.64
N HIS A 402 -10.45 -2.25 4.14
CA HIS A 402 -9.43 -2.32 5.21
C HIS A 402 -8.08 -1.83 4.70
N THR A 403 -7.80 -2.05 3.42
CA THR A 403 -6.58 -1.60 2.73
C THR A 403 -6.91 -0.89 1.44
N THR A 404 -6.16 0.17 1.11
CA THR A 404 -6.06 0.74 -0.24
C THR A 404 -4.61 1.02 -0.65
N ALA A 405 -4.18 0.56 -1.82
CA ALA A 405 -2.89 0.93 -2.41
C ALA A 405 -3.01 2.21 -3.25
N ALA A 406 -2.29 3.26 -2.85
CA ALA A 406 -2.41 4.62 -3.38
C ALA A 406 -1.65 4.90 -4.69
N SER A 407 -1.49 3.91 -5.58
CA SER A 407 -0.77 4.08 -6.86
C SER A 407 -1.72 4.42 -8.02
N LEU A 408 -1.35 5.41 -8.83
CA LEU A 408 -2.14 5.85 -9.99
C LEU A 408 -2.07 4.81 -11.11
N ALA A 409 -0.87 4.52 -11.61
CA ALA A 409 -0.59 3.33 -12.42
C ALA A 409 0.00 2.23 -11.53
N GLY A 410 -0.67 1.08 -11.44
CA GLY A 410 -0.32 0.09 -10.43
C GLY A 410 -1.40 -0.95 -10.20
N ARG A 411 -1.27 -1.70 -9.10
CA ARG A 411 -2.25 -2.73 -8.72
C ARG A 411 -3.55 -2.11 -8.20
N GLY A 412 -3.53 -0.88 -7.66
CA GLY A 412 -4.73 -0.23 -7.13
C GLY A 412 -5.49 -1.10 -6.14
N THR A 413 -4.77 -1.93 -5.38
CA THR A 413 -5.31 -3.00 -4.56
C THR A 413 -6.22 -2.44 -3.47
N ARG A 414 -7.42 -3.01 -3.36
CA ARG A 414 -8.32 -2.84 -2.23
C ARG A 414 -8.64 -4.18 -1.62
N THR A 415 -8.80 -4.21 -0.30
CA THR A 415 -9.12 -5.44 0.41
C THR A 415 -10.21 -5.25 1.44
N TYR A 416 -10.99 -6.30 1.65
CA TYR A 416 -12.25 -6.24 2.39
C TYR A 416 -12.46 -7.51 3.20
N VAL A 417 -12.97 -7.36 4.42
CA VAL A 417 -13.78 -8.42 5.03
C VAL A 417 -15.16 -8.40 4.38
N ALA A 418 -15.68 -9.55 3.98
CA ALA A 418 -16.86 -9.67 3.14
C ALA A 418 -17.84 -10.75 3.64
N ILE A 419 -19.11 -10.59 3.26
CA ILE A 419 -20.15 -11.62 3.39
C ILE A 419 -20.34 -12.25 2.00
N ASP A 420 -20.31 -13.57 1.93
CA ASP A 420 -20.68 -14.32 0.73
C ASP A 420 -22.22 -14.37 0.61
N THR A 421 -22.78 -13.82 -0.46
CA THR A 421 -24.24 -13.79 -0.62
C THR A 421 -24.86 -15.17 -0.87
N ALA A 422 -24.06 -16.16 -1.25
CA ALA A 422 -24.52 -17.54 -1.39
C ALA A 422 -24.60 -18.27 -0.03
N ASP A 423 -23.94 -17.74 0.99
CA ASP A 423 -23.89 -18.28 2.35
C ASP A 423 -23.97 -17.11 3.35
N PRO A 424 -25.13 -16.43 3.43
CA PRO A 424 -25.28 -15.18 4.18
C PRO A 424 -25.06 -15.35 5.69
N ASP A 425 -25.24 -16.56 6.20
CA ASP A 425 -25.05 -16.93 7.61
C ASP A 425 -23.67 -17.57 7.88
N GLY A 426 -22.88 -17.82 6.84
CA GLY A 426 -21.56 -18.44 6.91
C GLY A 426 -20.49 -17.59 7.59
N PRO A 427 -19.22 -18.06 7.62
CA PRO A 427 -18.11 -17.27 8.11
C PRO A 427 -17.85 -16.05 7.23
N PHE A 428 -17.29 -14.99 7.81
CA PHE A 428 -16.76 -13.88 7.02
C PHE A 428 -15.57 -14.37 6.19
N VAL A 429 -15.42 -13.80 5.00
CA VAL A 429 -14.33 -14.12 4.08
C VAL A 429 -13.50 -12.88 3.79
N TYR A 430 -12.34 -13.07 3.18
CA TYR A 430 -11.48 -11.95 2.81
C TYR A 430 -11.37 -11.80 1.29
N LEU A 431 -11.66 -10.60 0.78
CA LEU A 431 -11.71 -10.29 -0.65
C LEU A 431 -10.63 -9.29 -1.04
N LYS A 432 -9.90 -9.58 -2.12
CA LYS A 432 -8.96 -8.67 -2.81
C LYS A 432 -9.51 -8.24 -4.15
N ASP A 433 -9.47 -6.95 -4.41
CA ASP A 433 -9.82 -6.26 -5.65
C ASP A 433 -8.55 -5.58 -6.17
N ALA A 434 -7.99 -6.02 -7.30
CA ALA A 434 -6.69 -5.53 -7.76
C ALA A 434 -6.51 -5.60 -9.29
N TRP A 435 -5.56 -4.83 -9.80
CA TRP A 435 -5.15 -4.79 -11.21
C TRP A 435 -3.85 -5.55 -11.42
N ARG A 436 -3.96 -6.84 -11.77
CA ARG A 436 -2.80 -7.70 -12.02
C ARG A 436 -2.15 -7.38 -13.37
N VAL A 437 -0.84 -7.59 -13.47
CA VAL A 437 -0.14 -7.53 -14.76
C VAL A 437 -0.55 -8.74 -15.60
N ALA A 438 -1.11 -8.50 -16.78
CA ALA A 438 -1.52 -9.54 -17.71
C ALA A 438 -0.34 -9.91 -18.62
N HIS A 439 0.36 -10.98 -18.25
CA HIS A 439 1.51 -11.50 -18.98
C HIS A 439 1.54 -13.03 -18.88
N ASP A 440 1.84 -13.73 -19.97
CA ASP A 440 1.79 -15.21 -20.05
C ASP A 440 2.72 -15.92 -19.06
N GLY A 441 3.78 -15.23 -18.64
CA GLY A 441 4.71 -15.68 -17.61
C GLY A 441 4.31 -15.40 -16.15
N ILE A 442 3.11 -14.85 -15.90
CA ILE A 442 2.61 -14.52 -14.56
C ILE A 442 1.24 -15.19 -14.36
N ASP A 443 1.24 -16.23 -13.52
CA ASP A 443 0.04 -16.93 -13.11
C ASP A 443 -0.86 -16.04 -12.23
N GLN A 444 -2.15 -16.31 -12.25
CA GLN A 444 -3.09 -15.69 -11.31
C GLN A 444 -2.82 -16.26 -9.90
N GLU A 445 -2.82 -15.39 -8.90
CA GLU A 445 -2.62 -15.78 -7.49
C GLU A 445 -3.56 -16.91 -7.06
N GLY A 446 -4.82 -16.89 -7.50
CA GLY A 446 -5.77 -17.94 -7.19
C GLY A 446 -5.41 -19.30 -7.82
N LYS A 447 -4.76 -19.35 -8.99
CA LYS A 447 -4.23 -20.62 -9.53
C LYS A 447 -3.10 -21.17 -8.67
N ILE A 448 -2.27 -20.29 -8.13
CA ILE A 448 -1.18 -20.65 -7.21
C ILE A 448 -1.75 -21.17 -5.90
N LEU A 449 -2.73 -20.48 -5.30
CA LEU A 449 -3.42 -20.93 -4.10
C LEU A 449 -4.15 -22.27 -4.33
N LYS A 450 -4.85 -22.44 -5.45
CA LYS A 450 -5.48 -23.73 -5.83
C LYS A 450 -4.46 -24.87 -5.79
N LYS A 451 -3.25 -24.64 -6.33
CA LYS A 451 -2.15 -25.62 -6.29
C LYS A 451 -1.60 -25.87 -4.88
N LEU A 452 -1.53 -24.83 -4.04
CA LEU A 452 -1.06 -24.95 -2.66
C LEU A 452 -2.08 -25.68 -1.77
N ASN A 453 -3.37 -25.43 -1.96
CA ASN A 453 -4.46 -26.05 -1.20
C ASN A 453 -4.83 -27.46 -1.70
N ASP A 454 -4.32 -27.89 -2.86
CA ASP A 454 -4.58 -29.20 -3.42
C ASP A 454 -3.90 -30.33 -2.61
N ASP A 455 -4.57 -31.46 -2.46
CA ASP A 455 -4.09 -32.60 -1.65
C ASP A 455 -3.05 -33.50 -2.35
N SER A 456 -2.70 -33.24 -3.62
CA SER A 456 -1.66 -33.96 -4.37
C SER A 456 -0.25 -33.74 -3.82
N ASP A 457 0.72 -34.49 -4.35
CA ASP A 457 2.16 -34.22 -4.21
C ASP A 457 2.71 -34.17 -2.77
N GLY A 458 2.01 -34.79 -1.83
CA GLY A 458 2.36 -34.81 -0.40
C GLY A 458 1.39 -34.03 0.49
N GLY A 459 0.20 -33.70 -0.01
CA GLY A 459 -0.85 -33.03 0.75
C GLY A 459 -0.86 -31.51 0.57
N PRO A 460 -1.87 -30.86 1.17
CA PRO A 460 -2.03 -29.42 1.10
C PRO A 460 -0.91 -28.75 1.90
N VAL A 461 -0.55 -27.54 1.48
CA VAL A 461 0.34 -26.68 2.25
C VAL A 461 -0.49 -26.05 3.36
N VAL A 462 -0.16 -26.37 4.61
CA VAL A 462 -0.75 -25.73 5.80
C VAL A 462 -0.05 -24.39 6.04
N GLY A 463 -0.77 -23.40 6.58
CA GLY A 463 -0.22 -22.07 6.87
C GLY A 463 -0.22 -21.11 5.68
N VAL A 464 -1.08 -21.34 4.68
CA VAL A 464 -1.34 -20.43 3.55
C VAL A 464 -2.85 -20.19 3.40
N PRO A 465 -3.31 -19.12 2.73
CA PRO A 465 -4.72 -18.87 2.53
C PRO A 465 -5.43 -20.02 1.80
N THR A 466 -6.67 -20.30 2.19
CA THR A 466 -7.55 -21.24 1.50
C THR A 466 -8.37 -20.50 0.45
N LEU A 467 -8.17 -20.85 -0.82
CA LEU A 467 -8.90 -20.28 -1.94
C LEU A 467 -10.40 -20.61 -1.87
N ARG A 468 -11.25 -19.59 -2.01
CA ARG A 468 -12.71 -19.74 -2.13
C ARG A 468 -13.21 -19.55 -3.56
N CYS A 469 -12.74 -18.51 -4.25
CA CYS A 469 -13.00 -18.26 -5.68
C CYS A 469 -12.12 -17.12 -6.19
N HIS A 470 -11.88 -17.06 -7.51
CA HIS A 470 -11.11 -15.98 -8.10
C HIS A 470 -11.31 -15.85 -9.62
N GLY A 471 -10.93 -14.70 -10.17
CA GLY A 471 -10.78 -14.57 -11.62
C GLY A 471 -10.58 -13.14 -12.11
N ASP A 472 -10.22 -13.03 -13.38
CA ASP A 472 -10.17 -11.76 -14.09
C ASP A 472 -11.62 -11.27 -14.28
N VAL A 473 -11.88 -9.98 -14.00
CA VAL A 473 -13.19 -9.38 -14.23
C VAL A 473 -13.39 -9.19 -15.74
N VAL A 474 -14.48 -9.74 -16.27
CA VAL A 474 -14.72 -9.83 -17.72
C VAL A 474 -14.74 -8.43 -18.36
N GLY A 475 -13.96 -8.26 -19.44
CA GLY A 475 -13.93 -7.03 -20.24
C GLY A 475 -13.15 -5.86 -19.61
N GLN A 476 -12.49 -6.05 -18.47
CA GLN A 476 -11.81 -4.96 -17.75
C GLN A 476 -10.28 -5.04 -17.90
N VAL A 477 -9.78 -4.38 -18.94
CA VAL A 477 -8.35 -4.32 -19.29
C VAL A 477 -7.95 -2.87 -19.53
N THR A 478 -6.74 -2.47 -19.11
CA THR A 478 -6.19 -1.14 -19.43
C THR A 478 -5.96 -1.00 -20.93
N LEU A 479 -5.86 0.24 -21.44
CA LEU A 479 -5.69 0.50 -22.88
C LEU A 479 -4.48 1.38 -23.20
N SER A 480 -3.94 2.13 -22.24
CA SER A 480 -2.84 3.07 -22.49
C SER A 480 -1.62 2.42 -23.16
N GLN A 481 -1.29 1.19 -22.80
CA GLN A 481 -0.16 0.46 -23.39
C GLN A 481 -0.36 0.09 -24.88
N ASP A 482 -1.60 -0.13 -25.32
CA ASP A 482 -1.91 -0.43 -26.73
C ASP A 482 -1.70 0.82 -27.57
N VAL A 483 -2.19 1.97 -27.10
CA VAL A 483 -1.97 3.26 -27.77
C VAL A 483 -0.48 3.59 -27.84
N TRP A 484 0.29 3.31 -26.78
CA TRP A 484 1.74 3.51 -26.81
C TRP A 484 2.41 2.69 -27.92
N ARG A 485 2.05 1.40 -28.05
CA ARG A 485 2.60 0.52 -29.10
C ARG A 485 2.26 1.01 -30.50
N GLU A 486 1.03 1.47 -30.71
CA GLU A 486 0.61 2.03 -31.99
C GLU A 486 1.40 3.30 -32.37
N LYS A 487 1.75 4.13 -31.38
CA LYS A 487 2.59 5.33 -31.59
C LYS A 487 4.07 5.02 -31.74
N HIS A 488 4.53 3.83 -31.34
CA HIS A 488 5.92 3.40 -31.39
C HIS A 488 6.07 2.05 -32.14
N PRO A 489 5.69 1.98 -33.43
CA PRO A 489 5.63 0.71 -34.16
C PRO A 489 7.00 0.05 -34.37
N THR A 490 8.09 0.80 -34.25
CA THR A 490 9.47 0.31 -34.37
C THR A 490 10.09 -0.08 -33.03
N ALA A 491 9.46 0.26 -31.90
CA ALA A 491 9.96 -0.11 -30.58
C ALA A 491 9.71 -1.60 -30.31
N LYS A 492 10.63 -2.25 -29.59
CA LYS A 492 10.41 -3.62 -29.15
C LYS A 492 9.32 -3.64 -28.09
N HIS A 493 8.64 -4.78 -27.96
CA HIS A 493 7.61 -4.95 -26.94
C HIS A 493 8.11 -4.62 -25.52
N ASP A 494 9.36 -4.99 -25.22
CA ASP A 494 10.00 -4.77 -23.91
C ASP A 494 10.40 -3.31 -23.65
N ASP A 495 10.43 -2.47 -24.70
CA ASP A 495 10.72 -1.03 -24.56
C ASP A 495 9.50 -0.26 -24.05
N CYS A 496 8.31 -0.87 -24.02
CA CYS A 496 7.10 -0.23 -23.52
C CYS A 496 7.15 -0.07 -21.99
N PRO A 497 7.15 1.16 -21.45
CA PRO A 497 7.17 1.38 -20.00
C PRO A 497 5.81 1.09 -19.34
N LEU A 498 4.76 0.90 -20.15
CA LEU A 498 3.40 0.61 -19.71
C LEU A 498 3.17 -0.90 -19.70
N LYS A 499 2.48 -1.40 -18.67
CA LYS A 499 2.15 -2.83 -18.54
C LYS A 499 0.65 -3.03 -18.74
N THR A 500 0.26 -3.97 -19.59
CA THR A 500 -1.14 -4.40 -19.69
C THR A 500 -1.61 -4.90 -18.33
N ARG A 501 -2.70 -4.33 -17.81
CA ARG A 501 -3.32 -4.77 -16.56
C ARG A 501 -4.74 -5.24 -16.77
N ARG A 502 -5.10 -6.30 -16.05
CA ARG A 502 -6.47 -6.83 -15.98
C ARG A 502 -6.99 -6.69 -14.57
N HIS A 503 -8.24 -6.24 -14.46
CA HIS A 503 -8.91 -6.21 -13.17
C HIS A 503 -9.16 -7.65 -12.71
N TYR A 504 -8.88 -7.93 -11.45
CA TYR A 504 -8.82 -9.28 -10.89
C TYR A 504 -9.35 -9.27 -9.45
N ARG A 505 -10.16 -10.28 -9.12
CA ARG A 505 -10.66 -10.47 -7.76
C ARG A 505 -10.32 -11.86 -7.24
N LEU A 506 -9.98 -11.92 -5.96
CA LEU A 506 -9.63 -13.14 -5.24
C LEU A 506 -10.34 -13.13 -3.89
N VAL A 507 -10.94 -14.26 -3.53
CA VAL A 507 -11.56 -14.47 -2.21
C VAL A 507 -10.93 -15.68 -1.54
N VAL A 508 -10.54 -15.50 -0.29
CA VAL A 508 -9.98 -16.55 0.59
C VAL A 508 -10.82 -16.67 1.86
N ASN A 509 -10.77 -17.82 2.52
CA ASN A 509 -11.60 -18.09 3.68
C ASN A 509 -11.15 -17.33 4.93
N GLU A 510 -9.84 -17.24 5.16
CA GLU A 510 -9.29 -16.73 6.41
C GLU A 510 -9.35 -15.20 6.46
N VAL A 511 -9.83 -14.66 7.57
CA VAL A 511 -9.68 -13.24 7.93
C VAL A 511 -8.59 -13.16 8.99
N CYS A 512 -7.49 -12.47 8.68
CA CYS A 512 -6.30 -12.43 9.53
C CYS A 512 -6.09 -11.06 10.19
N LEU A 513 -5.34 -11.08 11.29
CA LEU A 513 -4.77 -9.92 11.97
C LEU A 513 -3.35 -9.63 11.45
N PRO A 514 -2.87 -8.38 11.56
CA PRO A 514 -1.54 -8.02 11.08
C PRO A 514 -0.49 -8.59 12.02
N MET A 515 0.69 -8.93 11.52
CA MET A 515 1.75 -9.51 12.35
C MET A 515 2.15 -8.57 13.51
N SER A 516 2.01 -7.25 13.37
CA SER A 516 2.25 -6.26 14.43
C SER A 516 1.34 -6.41 15.67
N ASN A 517 0.26 -7.20 15.59
CA ASN A 517 -0.63 -7.51 16.71
C ASN A 517 -0.13 -8.65 17.61
N PHE A 518 1.07 -9.20 17.37
CA PHE A 518 1.70 -10.14 18.29
C PHE A 518 1.74 -9.60 19.73
N THR A 519 1.64 -10.48 20.71
CA THR A 519 1.53 -10.15 22.14
C THR A 519 2.87 -10.18 22.85
N CYS A 520 3.78 -11.08 22.47
CA CYS A 520 5.14 -11.16 22.97
C CYS A 520 6.10 -11.73 21.91
N PHE A 521 7.41 -11.54 22.07
CA PHE A 521 8.38 -12.00 21.07
C PHE A 521 8.50 -13.52 20.99
N MET A 522 8.18 -14.23 22.08
CA MET A 522 8.09 -15.69 22.03
C MET A 522 6.96 -16.14 21.09
N GLU A 523 5.78 -15.49 21.15
CA GLU A 523 4.69 -15.72 20.18
C GLU A 523 5.13 -15.34 18.76
N LEU A 524 5.77 -14.19 18.57
CA LEU A 524 6.24 -13.74 17.24
C LEU A 524 7.17 -14.77 16.59
N VAL A 525 8.10 -15.34 17.35
CA VAL A 525 8.99 -16.40 16.84
C VAL A 525 8.19 -17.66 16.49
N GLY A 526 7.21 -18.05 17.31
CA GLY A 526 6.28 -19.15 16.99
C GLY A 526 5.50 -18.93 15.69
N LEU A 527 4.92 -17.74 15.51
CA LEU A 527 4.20 -17.36 14.29
C LEU A 527 5.10 -17.38 13.05
N PHE A 528 6.39 -17.06 13.19
CA PHE A 528 7.36 -17.18 12.10
C PHE A 528 7.76 -18.62 11.82
N ILE A 529 7.81 -19.49 12.83
CA ILE A 529 7.98 -20.93 12.62
C ILE A 529 6.87 -21.45 11.71
N ASP A 530 5.60 -21.15 12.02
CA ASP A 530 4.46 -21.55 11.19
C ASP A 530 4.61 -21.07 9.72
N CYS A 531 5.03 -19.82 9.52
CA CYS A 531 5.24 -19.25 8.18
C CYS A 531 6.42 -19.92 7.44
N ILE A 532 7.49 -20.26 8.15
CA ILE A 532 8.67 -20.94 7.57
C ILE A 532 8.31 -22.39 7.20
N GLU A 533 7.51 -23.08 8.02
CA GLU A 533 6.98 -24.40 7.70
C GLU A 533 6.07 -24.36 6.46
N ALA A 534 5.15 -23.39 6.38
CA ALA A 534 4.32 -23.17 5.20
C ALA A 534 5.16 -22.95 3.94
N HIS A 535 6.19 -22.12 4.04
CA HIS A 535 7.17 -21.89 2.96
C HIS A 535 7.91 -23.18 2.58
N GLY A 536 8.32 -24.00 3.56
CA GLY A 536 9.00 -25.28 3.35
C GLY A 536 8.13 -26.32 2.66
N HIS A 537 6.87 -26.42 3.06
CA HIS A 537 5.88 -27.27 2.42
C HIS A 537 5.60 -26.83 0.98
N ALA A 538 5.44 -25.52 0.73
CA ALA A 538 5.29 -25.00 -0.62
C ALA A 538 6.50 -25.33 -1.52
N TYR A 539 7.71 -25.18 -0.99
CA TYR A 539 8.94 -25.49 -1.72
C TYR A 539 9.11 -26.98 -2.00
N THR A 540 9.03 -27.83 -0.97
CA THR A 540 9.33 -29.27 -1.06
C THR A 540 8.21 -30.10 -1.68
N ARG A 541 6.93 -29.73 -1.45
CA ARG A 541 5.77 -30.47 -1.94
C ARG A 541 5.28 -29.94 -3.28
N LYS A 542 5.22 -28.61 -3.45
CA LYS A 542 4.63 -27.97 -4.64
C LYS A 542 5.66 -27.34 -5.60
N GLY A 543 6.94 -27.31 -5.21
CA GLY A 543 8.02 -26.74 -6.02
C GLY A 543 7.90 -25.23 -6.19
N LEU A 544 7.34 -24.51 -5.22
CA LEU A 544 7.08 -23.08 -5.28
C LEU A 544 7.98 -22.33 -4.29
N LEU A 545 8.58 -21.24 -4.77
CA LEU A 545 9.32 -20.27 -3.94
C LEU A 545 8.53 -18.97 -3.87
N HIS A 546 8.42 -18.35 -2.69
CA HIS A 546 7.54 -17.20 -2.46
C HIS A 546 8.08 -15.91 -3.10
N ARG A 547 9.35 -15.58 -2.87
CA ARG A 547 10.06 -14.41 -3.45
C ARG A 547 9.57 -13.03 -3.00
N ASP A 548 8.75 -12.95 -1.96
CA ASP A 548 8.25 -11.69 -1.40
C ASP A 548 7.84 -11.84 0.07
N ILE A 549 8.73 -12.43 0.86
CA ILE A 549 8.54 -12.50 2.32
C ILE A 549 8.68 -11.07 2.89
N SER A 550 7.59 -10.56 3.49
CA SER A 550 7.51 -9.18 3.97
C SER A 550 6.53 -9.04 5.14
N ALA A 551 6.59 -7.92 5.87
CA ALA A 551 5.75 -7.69 7.04
C ALA A 551 4.25 -7.62 6.73
N GLY A 552 3.88 -7.33 5.48
CA GLY A 552 2.49 -7.32 5.02
C GLY A 552 1.98 -8.69 4.55
N ASN A 553 2.87 -9.67 4.41
CA ASN A 553 2.58 -10.99 3.84
C ASN A 553 2.68 -12.10 4.90
N VAL A 554 3.19 -11.80 6.09
CA VAL A 554 3.10 -12.68 7.27
C VAL A 554 1.98 -12.17 8.18
N LEU A 555 1.09 -13.05 8.60
CA LEU A 555 -0.14 -12.68 9.29
C LEU A 555 -0.43 -13.60 10.46
N ILE A 556 -1.36 -13.17 11.30
CA ILE A 556 -1.86 -13.94 12.43
C ILE A 556 -3.28 -14.37 12.11
N TYR A 557 -3.56 -15.66 12.10
CA TYR A 557 -4.90 -16.20 11.98
C TYR A 557 -5.38 -16.69 13.35
N PRO A 558 -6.34 -15.99 13.99
CA PRO A 558 -7.03 -16.49 15.17
C PRO A 558 -7.89 -17.69 14.77
N LYS A 559 -7.51 -18.86 15.26
CA LYS A 559 -8.14 -20.14 14.97
C LYS A 559 -8.78 -20.69 16.24
N VAL A 560 -10.07 -20.95 16.18
CA VAL A 560 -10.78 -21.59 17.27
C VAL A 560 -10.53 -23.10 17.23
N VAL A 561 -9.98 -23.65 18.30
CA VAL A 561 -9.67 -25.08 18.44
C VAL A 561 -10.37 -25.67 19.66
N ASP A 562 -10.92 -26.89 19.52
CA ASP A 562 -11.50 -27.65 20.64
C ASP A 562 -10.43 -28.60 21.19
N VAL A 563 -9.98 -28.32 22.42
CA VAL A 563 -9.01 -29.16 23.13
C VAL A 563 -9.71 -29.78 24.33
N GLY A 564 -10.12 -31.04 24.19
CA GLY A 564 -10.71 -31.82 25.28
C GLY A 564 -12.09 -31.32 25.77
N GLY A 565 -12.90 -30.72 24.89
CA GLY A 565 -14.19 -30.11 25.24
C GLY A 565 -14.06 -28.65 25.69
N GLN A 566 -12.84 -28.14 25.81
CA GLN A 566 -12.55 -26.73 26.07
C GLN A 566 -12.07 -26.07 24.79
N VAL A 567 -12.91 -25.19 24.25
CA VAL A 567 -12.55 -24.36 23.10
C VAL A 567 -11.59 -23.25 23.54
N SER A 568 -10.42 -23.19 22.91
CA SER A 568 -9.43 -22.11 23.04
C SER A 568 -9.19 -21.45 21.68
N GLU A 569 -8.86 -20.16 21.70
CA GLU A 569 -8.36 -19.46 20.51
C GLU A 569 -6.84 -19.69 20.42
N GLU A 570 -6.42 -20.38 19.37
CA GLU A 570 -5.02 -20.51 18.98
C GLU A 570 -4.69 -19.40 17.97
N ARG A 571 -3.50 -18.82 18.05
CA ARG A 571 -3.05 -17.80 17.10
C ARG A 571 -1.92 -18.40 16.27
N VAL A 572 -2.20 -18.63 14.99
CA VAL A 572 -1.26 -19.31 14.07
C VAL A 572 -0.71 -18.35 13.03
N GLY A 573 0.53 -18.55 12.62
CA GLY A 573 1.15 -17.81 11.53
C GLY A 573 0.60 -18.24 10.17
N LEU A 574 0.31 -17.27 9.30
CA LEU A 574 -0.17 -17.53 7.95
C LEU A 574 0.63 -16.71 6.92
N LEU A 575 1.15 -17.37 5.90
CA LEU A 575 1.95 -16.79 4.83
C LEU A 575 1.09 -16.52 3.57
N ALA A 576 0.93 -15.25 3.24
CA ALA A 576 0.02 -14.68 2.26
C ALA A 576 0.75 -14.04 1.05
N ASP A 577 -0.02 -13.66 0.01
CA ASP A 577 0.47 -12.98 -1.22
C ASP A 577 1.43 -13.80 -2.09
N TRP A 578 0.92 -14.93 -2.59
CA TRP A 578 1.69 -15.82 -3.46
C TRP A 578 1.76 -15.34 -4.92
N GLU A 579 1.41 -14.09 -5.23
CA GLU A 579 1.35 -13.58 -6.61
C GLU A 579 2.72 -13.54 -7.32
N LEU A 580 3.82 -13.39 -6.55
CA LEU A 580 5.19 -13.36 -7.06
C LEU A 580 5.86 -14.74 -7.04
N ALA A 581 5.14 -15.75 -6.54
CA ALA A 581 5.67 -17.08 -6.41
C ALA A 581 6.04 -17.66 -7.77
N LYS A 582 7.16 -18.39 -7.82
CA LYS A 582 7.59 -19.05 -9.05
C LYS A 582 7.90 -20.51 -8.82
N GLN A 583 7.58 -21.30 -9.83
CA GLN A 583 7.98 -22.70 -9.87
C GLN A 583 9.50 -22.80 -9.98
N VAL A 584 10.09 -23.58 -9.08
CA VAL A 584 11.51 -23.86 -9.07
C VAL A 584 11.78 -24.79 -10.24
N ARG A 585 12.25 -24.22 -11.36
CA ARG A 585 12.62 -24.99 -12.55
C ARG A 585 13.74 -25.99 -12.22
N LYS A 586 13.64 -27.20 -12.76
CA LYS A 586 14.79 -28.08 -12.96
C LYS A 586 15.71 -27.46 -14.01
N ALA A 587 17.01 -27.74 -13.92
CA ALA A 587 18.08 -27.08 -14.67
C ALA A 587 17.94 -27.12 -16.22
N GLU A 588 17.00 -27.85 -16.79
CA GLU A 588 16.87 -28.06 -18.24
C GLU A 588 16.02 -26.99 -18.97
N ASP A 589 15.32 -26.09 -18.25
CA ASP A 589 14.41 -25.08 -18.82
C ASP A 589 15.02 -23.66 -18.90
N GLU A 590 16.25 -23.54 -19.39
CA GLU A 590 16.98 -22.26 -19.52
C GLU A 590 16.52 -21.37 -20.69
N ARG A 591 15.58 -21.83 -21.53
CA ARG A 591 15.27 -21.21 -22.83
C ARG A 591 14.22 -20.09 -22.83
N ARG A 592 13.68 -19.66 -21.68
CA ARG A 592 12.70 -18.55 -21.64
C ARG A 592 13.36 -17.23 -21.19
N PRO A 593 13.15 -16.11 -21.91
CA PRO A 593 13.70 -14.82 -21.54
C PRO A 593 13.31 -14.43 -20.11
N ARG A 594 14.29 -13.92 -19.38
CA ARG A 594 14.17 -13.53 -17.98
C ARG A 594 13.22 -12.34 -17.91
N GLN A 595 12.22 -12.40 -17.02
CA GLN A 595 11.50 -11.17 -16.69
C GLN A 595 12.50 -10.22 -15.99
N PRO A 596 12.77 -9.03 -16.55
CA PRO A 596 13.82 -8.14 -16.04
C PRO A 596 13.50 -7.45 -14.72
N ASP A 597 12.25 -7.54 -14.26
CA ASP A 597 11.77 -6.73 -13.14
C ASP A 597 12.18 -7.38 -11.80
N ARG A 598 12.96 -6.65 -11.00
CA ARG A 598 13.27 -7.00 -9.61
C ARG A 598 11.96 -7.12 -8.83
N THR A 599 11.75 -8.24 -8.18
CA THR A 599 10.50 -8.56 -7.45
C THR A 599 10.73 -8.56 -5.95
N GLY A 600 9.71 -8.20 -5.18
CA GLY A 600 9.72 -8.27 -3.72
C GLY A 600 9.68 -6.91 -3.02
N THR A 601 9.54 -6.91 -1.70
CA THR A 601 9.55 -5.70 -0.86
C THR A 601 10.98 -5.29 -0.51
N TRP A 602 11.38 -4.07 -0.86
CA TRP A 602 12.77 -3.57 -0.73
C TRP A 602 13.39 -3.81 0.65
N GLN A 603 12.67 -3.45 1.71
CA GLN A 603 13.15 -3.53 3.10
C GLN A 603 13.54 -4.95 3.50
N PHE A 604 12.90 -5.98 2.95
CA PHE A 604 13.10 -7.37 3.34
C PHE A 604 13.86 -8.19 2.29
N THR A 605 14.08 -7.63 1.10
CA THR A 605 14.89 -8.30 0.06
C THR A 605 16.33 -8.50 0.54
N SER A 606 16.90 -9.66 0.20
CA SER A 606 18.27 -10.05 0.56
C SER A 606 19.30 -9.06 0.03
N ALA A 607 20.39 -8.83 0.78
CA ALA A 607 21.39 -7.84 0.37
C ALA A 607 22.05 -8.18 -0.96
N MET A 608 22.28 -9.47 -1.26
CA MET A 608 22.77 -9.92 -2.58
C MET A 608 21.79 -9.62 -3.72
N ALA A 609 20.49 -9.81 -3.52
CA ALA A 609 19.49 -9.46 -4.52
C ALA A 609 19.33 -7.93 -4.67
N LEU A 610 19.64 -7.16 -3.61
CA LEU A 610 19.69 -5.70 -3.70
C LEU A 610 20.94 -5.18 -4.43
N ASP A 611 22.07 -5.88 -4.33
CA ASP A 611 23.33 -5.54 -4.99
C ASP A 611 23.37 -5.99 -6.46
N ASN A 612 22.63 -7.05 -6.80
CA ASN A 612 22.48 -7.55 -8.16
C ASN A 612 21.00 -7.70 -8.56
N PRO A 613 20.40 -6.70 -9.22
CA PRO A 613 19.00 -6.72 -9.64
C PRO A 613 18.62 -7.90 -10.56
N LYS A 614 19.61 -8.50 -11.23
CA LYS A 614 19.42 -9.65 -12.15
C LYS A 614 19.58 -11.01 -11.45
N LYS A 615 19.92 -11.03 -10.16
CA LYS A 615 20.09 -12.27 -9.39
C LYS A 615 18.76 -13.04 -9.31
N ARG A 616 18.86 -14.35 -9.53
CA ARG A 616 17.76 -15.28 -9.24
C ARG A 616 17.60 -15.41 -7.72
N ILE A 617 16.37 -15.24 -7.26
CA ILE A 617 15.99 -15.50 -5.87
C ILE A 617 15.99 -17.00 -5.60
N ILE A 618 16.63 -17.42 -4.51
CA ILE A 618 16.72 -18.80 -4.00
C ILE A 618 16.16 -18.88 -2.58
N VAL A 619 16.05 -20.09 -2.01
CA VAL A 619 15.49 -20.30 -0.66
C VAL A 619 16.24 -19.47 0.40
N GLN A 620 17.56 -19.40 0.31
CA GLN A 620 18.39 -18.63 1.23
C GLN A 620 18.05 -17.13 1.23
N ASP A 621 17.61 -16.58 0.09
CA ASP A 621 17.18 -15.19 0.02
C ASP A 621 15.86 -14.98 0.79
N ASP A 622 14.88 -15.87 0.62
CA ASP A 622 13.61 -15.82 1.38
C ASP A 622 13.86 -16.07 2.89
N MET A 623 14.86 -16.88 3.26
CA MET A 623 15.27 -17.08 4.66
C MET A 623 15.95 -15.85 5.25
N GLU A 624 16.76 -15.13 4.47
CA GLU A 624 17.30 -13.83 4.87
C GLU A 624 16.17 -12.80 5.09
N SER A 625 15.10 -12.85 4.28
CA SER A 625 13.92 -12.01 4.48
C SER A 625 13.22 -12.27 5.83
N PHE A 626 13.10 -13.52 6.28
CA PHE A 626 12.61 -13.84 7.63
C PHE A 626 13.51 -13.27 8.74
N PHE A 627 14.84 -13.29 8.56
CA PHE A 627 15.76 -12.62 9.47
C PHE A 627 15.51 -11.11 9.52
N HIS A 628 15.36 -10.46 8.36
CA HIS A 628 15.07 -9.02 8.27
C HIS A 628 13.74 -8.67 8.96
N LEU A 629 12.73 -9.55 8.89
CA LEU A 629 11.47 -9.39 9.62
C LEU A 629 11.66 -9.43 11.14
N LEU A 630 12.40 -10.42 11.65
CA LEU A 630 12.69 -10.49 13.09
C LEU A 630 13.40 -9.22 13.57
N LEU A 631 14.38 -8.74 12.81
CA LEU A 631 15.10 -7.51 13.13
C LEU A 631 14.18 -6.27 13.09
N TYR A 632 13.30 -6.20 12.10
CA TYR A 632 12.33 -5.12 11.93
C TYR A 632 11.37 -5.01 13.12
N PHE A 633 10.85 -6.14 13.62
CA PHE A 633 10.00 -6.13 14.80
C PHE A 633 10.82 -5.87 16.07
N ALA A 634 11.99 -6.48 16.23
CA ALA A 634 12.82 -6.29 17.42
C ALA A 634 13.26 -4.84 17.62
N ILE A 635 13.74 -4.15 16.58
CA ILE A 635 14.17 -2.75 16.67
C ILE A 635 13.00 -1.78 16.95
N ARG A 636 11.77 -2.19 16.68
CA ARG A 636 10.59 -1.37 16.95
C ARG A 636 9.97 -1.63 18.31
N TYR A 637 10.00 -2.88 18.77
CA TYR A 637 9.16 -3.34 19.88
C TYR A 637 9.92 -4.02 21.03
N LEU A 638 11.27 -4.03 21.02
CA LEU A 638 12.09 -4.43 22.19
C LEU A 638 13.01 -3.30 22.65
N PRO A 639 13.29 -3.21 23.97
CA PRO A 639 14.36 -2.35 24.47
C PRO A 639 15.70 -2.71 23.83
N HIS A 640 16.48 -1.71 23.42
CA HIS A 640 17.76 -1.89 22.75
C HIS A 640 18.71 -0.69 22.96
N ASN A 641 19.98 -0.84 22.62
CA ASN A 641 21.00 0.22 22.70
C ASN A 641 21.08 1.14 21.47
N CYS A 642 20.09 1.11 20.57
CA CYS A 642 20.03 2.01 19.43
C CYS A 642 19.31 3.32 19.78
N ASP A 643 20.07 4.42 19.88
CA ASP A 643 19.53 5.74 20.27
C ASP A 643 18.57 6.34 19.23
N ASN A 644 18.79 6.07 17.93
CA ASN A 644 18.00 6.63 16.84
C ASN A 644 17.46 5.51 15.93
N VAL A 645 16.29 4.98 16.29
CA VAL A 645 15.58 3.95 15.51
C VAL A 645 15.26 4.44 14.10
N GLY A 646 14.87 5.71 13.93
CA GLY A 646 14.58 6.27 12.61
C GLY A 646 15.80 6.23 11.68
N GLU A 647 16.94 6.71 12.14
CA GLU A 647 18.18 6.65 11.36
C GLU A 647 18.64 5.22 11.07
N PHE A 648 18.45 4.29 12.01
CA PHE A 648 18.72 2.87 11.76
C PHE A 648 17.83 2.33 10.64
N MET A 649 16.52 2.63 10.69
CA MET A 649 15.57 2.23 9.65
C MET A 649 15.95 2.79 8.28
N ASP A 650 16.28 4.08 8.22
CA ASP A 650 16.69 4.75 6.98
C ASP A 650 17.96 4.13 6.39
N ARG A 651 18.99 3.90 7.21
CA ARG A 651 20.28 3.39 6.74
C ARG A 651 20.28 1.92 6.40
N TYR A 652 19.58 1.09 7.18
CA TYR A 652 19.61 -0.37 7.03
C TYR A 652 18.50 -0.89 6.11
N PHE A 653 17.25 -0.50 6.37
CA PHE A 653 16.09 -1.03 5.65
C PHE A 653 15.81 -0.26 4.36
N ASP A 654 15.93 1.06 4.39
CA ASP A 654 15.50 1.92 3.27
C ASP A 654 16.64 2.43 2.39
N GLY A 655 17.89 2.26 2.81
CA GLY A 655 19.07 2.77 2.13
C GLY A 655 19.21 2.26 0.70
N TYR A 656 19.48 3.18 -0.23
CA TYR A 656 19.65 2.90 -1.65
C TYR A 656 20.71 3.78 -2.30
N ARG A 657 21.14 3.38 -3.50
CA ARG A 657 22.00 4.12 -4.42
C ARG A 657 21.43 3.99 -5.82
N GLU A 658 21.32 5.09 -6.56
CA GLU A 658 20.92 5.08 -7.96
C GLU A 658 22.15 5.15 -8.88
N VAL A 659 22.22 4.28 -9.89
CA VAL A 659 23.27 4.28 -10.92
C VAL A 659 22.61 4.05 -12.28
N ASN A 660 22.71 5.01 -13.20
CA ASN A 660 22.13 4.95 -14.55
C ASN A 660 20.62 4.61 -14.58
N GLY A 661 19.85 5.16 -13.62
CA GLY A 661 18.40 4.89 -13.50
C GLY A 661 18.05 3.53 -12.88
N GLU A 662 19.04 2.71 -12.51
CA GLU A 662 18.83 1.48 -11.73
C GLU A 662 19.12 1.73 -10.25
N TYR A 663 18.24 1.24 -9.38
CA TYR A 663 18.38 1.33 -7.93
C TYR A 663 19.08 0.10 -7.36
N TYR A 664 20.07 0.32 -6.49
CA TYR A 664 20.84 -0.66 -5.75
C TYR A 664 20.65 -0.41 -4.27
N GLY A 665 20.64 -1.45 -3.44
CA GLY A 665 20.19 -1.29 -2.05
C GLY A 665 21.15 -1.75 -0.97
N GLY A 666 21.03 -1.06 0.16
CA GLY A 666 21.47 -1.53 1.46
C GLY A 666 22.97 -1.73 1.61
N GLU A 667 23.80 -0.71 1.38
CA GLU A 667 25.24 -0.81 1.65
C GLU A 667 25.52 -1.28 3.10
N LYS A 668 24.78 -0.71 4.06
CA LYS A 668 24.84 -1.13 5.46
C LYS A 668 24.32 -2.55 5.65
N LYS A 669 23.20 -2.89 5.01
CA LYS A 669 22.65 -4.25 5.03
C LYS A 669 23.65 -5.28 4.52
N LEU A 670 24.22 -5.04 3.34
CA LEU A 670 25.25 -5.86 2.70
C LEU A 670 26.49 -6.02 3.57
N LEU A 671 26.96 -4.92 4.16
CA LEU A 671 28.08 -4.95 5.09
C LEU A 671 27.78 -5.83 6.31
N PHE A 672 26.60 -5.70 6.91
CA PHE A 672 26.22 -6.47 8.10
C PHE A 672 26.08 -7.96 7.78
N MET A 673 25.50 -8.31 6.63
CA MET A 673 25.39 -9.72 6.20
C MET A 673 26.76 -10.34 5.92
N LYS A 674 27.70 -9.59 5.32
CA LYS A 674 29.08 -10.04 5.11
C LYS A 674 29.86 -10.23 6.41
N LEU A 675 29.69 -9.32 7.37
CA LEU A 675 30.41 -9.39 8.65
C LEU A 675 29.79 -10.39 9.62
N GLY A 676 28.49 -10.67 9.48
CA GLY A 676 27.69 -11.41 10.45
C GLY A 676 27.47 -10.63 11.75
N LEU A 677 27.38 -9.29 11.66
CA LEU A 677 27.32 -8.40 12.82
C LEU A 677 26.37 -7.22 12.55
N LEU A 678 25.44 -6.99 13.47
CA LEU A 678 24.58 -5.80 13.48
C LEU A 678 25.19 -4.73 14.39
N THR A 679 25.22 -3.49 13.93
CA THR A 679 25.64 -2.35 14.75
C THR A 679 24.63 -1.21 14.72
N THR A 680 24.59 -0.43 15.79
CA THR A 680 23.85 0.84 15.86
C THR A 680 24.47 1.86 14.89
N PRO A 681 23.80 3.00 14.62
CA PRO A 681 24.41 4.08 13.83
C PRO A 681 25.76 4.57 14.38
N GLY A 682 25.96 4.48 15.71
CA GLY A 682 27.23 4.76 16.40
C GLY A 682 28.28 3.64 16.32
N VAL A 683 28.04 2.59 15.52
CA VAL A 683 28.96 1.45 15.29
C VAL A 683 29.19 0.58 16.54
N ILE A 684 28.24 0.58 17.48
CA ILE A 684 28.25 -0.30 18.65
C ILE A 684 27.46 -1.57 18.30
N PRO A 685 27.87 -2.78 18.73
CA PRO A 685 27.06 -3.99 18.54
C PRO A 685 25.62 -3.78 19.02
N LEU A 686 24.66 -4.01 18.13
CA LEU A 686 23.24 -3.86 18.46
C LEU A 686 22.84 -5.00 19.41
N GLN A 687 22.25 -4.63 20.56
CA GLN A 687 21.82 -5.57 21.59
C GLN A 687 20.40 -5.24 22.03
N PHE A 688 19.62 -6.30 22.28
CA PHE A 688 18.26 -6.21 22.80
C PHE A 688 18.21 -6.64 24.28
N TYR A 689 17.38 -5.98 25.07
CA TYR A 689 17.28 -6.19 26.52
C TYR A 689 15.87 -6.59 26.93
N ILE A 690 15.78 -7.34 28.03
CA ILE A 690 14.51 -7.66 28.68
C ILE A 690 13.96 -6.37 29.33
N PRO A 691 12.68 -6.02 29.13
CA PRO A 691 12.09 -4.85 29.79
C PRO A 691 12.12 -4.99 31.31
N MET A 692 12.48 -3.93 32.06
CA MET A 692 12.48 -3.96 33.52
C MET A 692 11.04 -4.12 34.06
N GLN A 693 10.84 -5.05 35.00
CA GLN A 693 9.57 -5.18 35.74
C GLN A 693 9.36 -3.91 36.59
N GLY A 694 8.40 -3.07 36.18
CA GLY A 694 8.11 -1.77 36.82
C GLY A 694 7.61 -0.69 35.87
N ALA A 695 7.78 -0.86 34.55
CA ALA A 695 7.27 0.07 33.53
C ALA A 695 5.83 -0.24 33.06
N GLN A 696 5.12 -1.13 33.76
CA GLN A 696 3.72 -1.46 33.45
C GLN A 696 2.83 -0.82 34.52
N SER A 697 2.06 0.19 34.10
CA SER A 697 0.95 0.71 34.90
C SER A 697 -0.05 -0.41 35.19
N SER A 698 -0.67 -0.35 36.37
CA SER A 698 -1.65 -1.33 36.82
C SER A 698 -2.84 -1.42 35.85
N PRO A 699 -3.59 -2.54 35.81
CA PRO A 699 -4.80 -2.64 34.98
C PRO A 699 -5.85 -1.56 35.30
N GLU A 700 -5.79 -0.94 36.49
CA GLU A 700 -6.70 0.10 36.94
C GLU A 700 -6.36 1.51 36.39
N ASP A 701 -5.10 1.76 36.03
CA ASP A 701 -4.66 3.04 35.41
C ASP A 701 -4.97 3.15 33.90
N ARG A 702 -5.52 2.08 33.30
CA ARG A 702 -6.05 2.13 31.92
C ARG A 702 -7.41 2.81 31.83
N ALA A 703 -8.11 3.02 32.95
CA ALA A 703 -9.38 3.73 32.96
C ALA A 703 -9.21 5.27 33.05
N SER A 704 -8.09 5.76 33.55
CA SER A 704 -7.88 7.20 33.85
C SER A 704 -6.98 7.95 32.86
N SER A 705 -6.39 7.29 31.85
CA SER A 705 -5.61 7.95 30.78
C SER A 705 -6.36 8.11 29.45
N SER A 706 -7.69 7.96 29.47
CA SER A 706 -8.57 8.17 28.31
C SER A 706 -9.40 9.47 28.35
N LEU A 707 -9.09 10.37 29.29
CA LEU A 707 -9.72 11.67 29.42
C LEU A 707 -8.66 12.76 29.58
N ASP A 708 -8.00 13.11 28.47
CA ASP A 708 -7.52 14.47 28.24
C ASP A 708 -7.15 14.65 26.76
N ASP A 709 -8.16 14.93 25.95
CA ASP A 709 -7.97 15.60 24.65
C ASP A 709 -9.18 16.51 24.30
N SER A 710 -9.83 17.08 25.34
CA SER A 710 -10.95 18.01 25.16
C SER A 710 -11.02 19.10 26.24
N ALA A 711 -9.94 19.87 26.45
CA ALA A 711 -10.02 21.05 27.31
C ALA A 711 -8.95 22.11 27.03
N TYR A 712 -8.90 22.66 25.81
CA TYR A 712 -8.31 23.99 25.57
C TYR A 712 -9.02 24.71 24.42
N GLN A 713 -10.11 25.42 24.73
CA GLN A 713 -10.37 26.83 24.34
C GLN A 713 -11.86 27.19 24.48
N ALA A 714 -12.25 27.69 25.66
CA ALA A 714 -13.27 28.73 25.78
C ALA A 714 -13.23 29.34 27.19
N ARG A 715 -12.50 30.45 27.35
CA ARG A 715 -12.84 31.53 28.30
C ARG A 715 -11.86 32.69 28.14
N ALA A 716 -12.31 33.75 27.44
CA ALA A 716 -12.00 35.14 27.78
C ALA A 716 -12.77 36.13 26.88
N VAL A 717 -13.85 36.67 27.42
CA VAL A 717 -14.40 38.03 27.17
C VAL A 717 -14.74 38.48 28.60
N SER A 718 -14.27 39.57 29.21
CA SER A 718 -13.99 40.92 28.75
C SER A 718 -13.07 41.69 29.73
N SER A 719 -12.53 42.81 29.22
CA SER A 719 -12.20 44.09 29.90
C SER A 719 -10.78 44.35 30.44
N GLY A 720 -10.16 45.43 29.92
CA GLY A 720 -9.13 46.22 30.60
C GLY A 720 -7.75 46.36 29.93
N ARG A 721 -7.53 47.43 29.15
CA ARG A 721 -6.18 47.98 28.79
C ARG A 721 -5.53 48.69 30.01
N PRO A 722 -4.27 49.19 29.94
CA PRO A 722 -3.03 48.70 29.30
C PRO A 722 -1.83 48.69 30.31
N VAL A 723 -0.60 48.39 29.85
CA VAL A 723 0.71 49.04 30.19
C VAL A 723 1.88 48.03 30.11
N ASP A 724 3.01 48.58 29.65
CA ASP A 724 4.25 48.04 29.10
C ASP A 724 5.11 47.02 29.88
N SER A 725 5.92 46.33 29.08
CA SER A 725 7.37 46.05 29.26
C SER A 725 7.84 44.61 29.56
N ALA A 726 8.79 44.21 28.70
CA ALA A 726 9.96 43.35 28.97
C ALA A 726 9.84 41.80 29.02
N ARG A 727 10.47 41.20 27.98
CA ARG A 727 11.49 40.12 27.98
C ARG A 727 11.16 38.71 28.52
N ASN A 728 11.22 37.76 27.57
CA ASN A 728 11.85 36.43 27.60
C ASN A 728 11.89 35.62 28.91
N SER A 729 11.13 34.52 28.93
CA SER A 729 11.52 33.29 29.63
C SER A 729 11.04 32.07 28.84
N PHE A 730 11.99 31.20 28.49
CA PHE A 730 11.76 29.89 27.87
C PHE A 730 11.21 28.91 28.92
N CYS A 731 10.07 28.28 28.68
CA CYS A 731 9.59 27.14 29.45
C CYS A 731 9.79 25.84 28.66
N LEU A 732 10.72 25.00 29.15
CA LEU A 732 10.99 23.64 28.73
C LEU A 732 9.87 22.70 29.22
N SER A 733 9.30 21.90 28.33
CA SER A 733 8.39 20.78 28.67
C SER A 733 9.19 19.56 29.16
N PRO A 734 8.62 18.67 30.00
CA PRO A 734 9.39 17.71 30.79
C PRO A 734 9.85 16.50 29.94
N LYS A 735 11.15 16.22 30.00
CA LYS A 735 11.75 14.98 29.50
C LYS A 735 11.22 13.80 30.32
N VAL A 736 10.61 12.82 29.65
CA VAL A 736 10.52 11.46 30.18
C VAL A 736 11.94 10.92 30.23
N ALA A 737 12.48 10.73 31.44
CA ALA A 737 13.84 10.26 31.65
C ALA A 737 13.98 8.82 31.14
N GLN A 738 14.70 8.64 30.04
CA GLN A 738 15.41 7.39 29.82
C GLN A 738 16.62 7.33 30.76
N PRO A 739 17.00 6.15 31.28
CA PRO A 739 18.10 6.04 32.21
C PRO A 739 19.41 6.44 31.52
N SER A 740 19.93 7.61 31.89
CA SER A 740 21.28 8.03 31.58
C SER A 740 22.26 7.13 32.34
N VAL A 741 23.21 6.52 31.63
CA VAL A 741 24.35 5.84 32.24
C VAL A 741 25.26 6.90 32.87
N THR A 742 24.98 7.26 34.12
CA THR A 742 25.92 7.99 34.98
C THR A 742 26.64 6.99 35.87
N ALA A 743 27.97 6.99 35.77
CA ALA A 743 28.84 6.16 36.59
C ALA A 743 28.64 6.48 38.08
N GLY A 744 28.17 5.49 38.84
CA GLY A 744 28.17 5.51 40.30
C GLY A 744 26.83 5.15 40.93
N GLY A 745 26.66 3.89 41.36
CA GLY A 745 25.69 3.51 42.40
C GLY A 745 24.59 2.52 41.99
N THR A 746 24.79 1.26 42.34
CA THR A 746 23.85 0.10 42.33
C THR A 746 23.39 -0.44 40.96
N ASN A 747 24.10 -1.51 40.54
CA ASN A 747 23.86 -2.35 39.37
C ASN A 747 22.45 -2.99 39.34
N GLY A 748 21.59 -2.51 38.45
CA GLY A 748 20.67 -3.37 37.72
C GLY A 748 21.26 -3.64 36.34
N LEU A 749 22.03 -4.73 36.16
CA LEU A 749 22.51 -5.11 34.83
C LEU A 749 21.29 -5.31 33.92
N LEU A 750 21.20 -4.54 32.83
CA LEU A 750 20.23 -4.79 31.76
C LEU A 750 20.43 -6.23 31.27
N LYS A 751 19.46 -7.10 31.55
CA LYS A 751 19.53 -8.51 31.16
C LYS A 751 19.29 -8.61 29.65
N LEU A 752 20.17 -9.31 28.94
CA LEU A 752 20.03 -9.52 27.49
C LEU A 752 18.79 -10.36 27.19
N HIS A 753 18.08 -9.98 26.14
CA HIS A 753 16.92 -10.68 25.64
C HIS A 753 17.33 -11.96 24.87
N PRO A 754 16.62 -13.10 24.98
CA PRO A 754 16.94 -14.34 24.26
C PRO A 754 17.03 -14.18 22.73
N ILE A 755 16.31 -13.21 22.15
CA ILE A 755 16.34 -12.89 20.71
C ILE A 755 17.76 -12.63 20.17
N ASN A 756 18.70 -12.16 21.00
CA ASN A 756 20.08 -11.93 20.57
C ASN A 756 20.74 -13.23 20.09
N ALA A 757 20.47 -14.36 20.77
CA ALA A 757 21.00 -15.67 20.36
C ALA A 757 20.42 -16.13 19.01
N ILE A 758 19.13 -15.84 18.78
CA ILE A 758 18.48 -16.09 17.48
C ILE A 758 19.16 -15.27 16.38
N PHE A 759 19.42 -13.98 16.60
CA PHE A 759 20.14 -13.15 15.64
C PHE A 759 21.56 -13.65 15.37
N THR A 760 22.32 -14.03 16.39
CA THR A 760 23.67 -14.60 16.24
C THR A 760 23.64 -15.88 15.39
N GLY A 761 22.67 -16.77 15.64
CA GLY A 761 22.52 -18.02 14.90
C GLY A 761 22.18 -17.80 13.42
N PHE A 762 21.29 -16.86 13.10
CA PHE A 762 21.00 -16.47 11.72
C PHE A 762 22.21 -15.83 11.03
N LEU A 763 22.83 -14.81 11.66
CA LEU A 763 23.95 -14.07 11.10
C LEU A 763 25.15 -14.96 10.82
N THR A 764 25.38 -15.99 11.63
CA THR A 764 26.46 -16.98 11.41
C THR A 764 26.25 -17.75 10.11
N ARG A 765 25.01 -18.20 9.85
CA ARG A 765 24.64 -18.92 8.61
C ARG A 765 24.65 -18.00 7.38
N ILE A 766 24.12 -16.78 7.53
CA ILE A 766 24.13 -15.75 6.48
C ILE A 766 25.57 -15.39 6.11
N LYS A 767 26.44 -15.12 7.10
CA LYS A 767 27.86 -14.84 6.86
C LYS A 767 28.53 -15.95 6.07
N ALA A 768 28.28 -17.21 6.42
CA ALA A 768 28.81 -18.36 5.70
C ALA A 768 28.35 -18.37 4.23
N HIS A 769 27.06 -18.11 3.99
CA HIS A 769 26.50 -17.99 2.64
C HIS A 769 27.17 -16.85 1.83
N TYR A 770 27.31 -15.66 2.42
CA TYR A 770 27.93 -14.52 1.74
C TYR A 770 29.41 -14.74 1.48
N THR A 771 30.14 -15.39 2.40
CA THR A 771 31.57 -15.71 2.23
C THR A 771 31.80 -16.61 1.01
N LEU A 772 30.86 -17.52 0.71
CA LEU A 772 31.00 -18.47 -0.40
C LEU A 772 30.43 -17.97 -1.72
N TYR A 773 29.33 -17.22 -1.71
CA TYR A 773 28.52 -16.98 -2.91
C TYR A 773 28.40 -15.52 -3.33
N HIS A 774 28.83 -14.57 -2.51
CA HIS A 774 28.80 -13.16 -2.88
C HIS A 774 30.00 -12.82 -3.78
N THR A 775 29.76 -12.57 -5.06
CA THR A 775 30.75 -11.98 -5.98
C THR A 775 30.61 -10.47 -6.01
N PRO A 776 31.66 -9.68 -5.68
CA PRO A 776 31.63 -8.23 -5.85
C PRO A 776 31.38 -7.85 -7.30
N ARG A 777 30.67 -6.74 -7.50
CA ARG A 777 30.44 -6.15 -8.82
C ARG A 777 31.78 -5.86 -9.51
N THR A 778 32.19 -6.68 -10.47
CA THR A 778 33.24 -6.31 -11.42
C THR A 778 32.71 -5.21 -12.32
N THR A 779 33.47 -4.12 -12.44
CA THR A 779 33.28 -3.13 -13.51
C THR A 779 33.25 -3.87 -14.84
N VAL A 780 32.28 -3.53 -15.68
CA VAL A 780 32.01 -4.14 -16.98
C VAL A 780 33.31 -4.22 -17.80
N GLU A 781 33.89 -5.41 -17.90
CA GLU A 781 34.70 -5.83 -19.04
C GLU A 781 33.97 -7.00 -19.70
N GLU A 782 33.67 -6.84 -20.98
CA GLU A 782 33.07 -7.87 -21.83
C GLU A 782 34.01 -9.07 -21.90
N ALA A 783 33.59 -10.22 -21.33
CA ALA A 783 34.33 -11.46 -21.50
C ALA A 783 33.87 -12.17 -22.80
N PRO A 784 34.81 -12.59 -23.66
CA PRO A 784 34.50 -13.19 -24.95
C PRO A 784 34.02 -14.64 -24.80
N ALA A 785 33.17 -15.06 -25.74
CA ALA A 785 32.63 -16.40 -25.83
C ALA A 785 33.75 -17.47 -25.94
N GLN A 786 33.68 -18.50 -25.10
CA GLN A 786 34.50 -19.71 -25.26
C GLN A 786 33.62 -20.93 -25.52
N SER A 787 34.05 -21.65 -26.55
CA SER A 787 33.47 -22.85 -27.16
C SER A 787 33.48 -24.07 -26.23
N ILE A 788 32.38 -24.83 -26.24
CA ILE A 788 32.23 -26.11 -25.53
C ILE A 788 32.53 -27.25 -26.49
N THR A 789 33.43 -28.16 -26.11
CA THR A 789 33.54 -29.53 -26.65
C THR A 789 33.02 -30.54 -25.61
N PRO A 790 32.36 -31.65 -26.02
CA PRO A 790 31.73 -32.57 -25.09
C PRO A 790 32.67 -33.71 -24.66
N ALA A 791 32.56 -34.14 -23.41
CA ALA A 791 33.22 -35.34 -22.89
C ALA A 791 32.22 -36.27 -22.18
N THR A 792 32.55 -37.55 -22.26
CA THR A 792 31.74 -38.77 -22.25
C THR A 792 31.46 -39.35 -20.86
N THR A 793 30.35 -40.10 -20.75
CA THR A 793 29.92 -40.92 -19.60
C THR A 793 30.82 -42.14 -19.36
N PRO A 794 30.85 -42.69 -18.12
CA PRO A 794 30.58 -44.13 -17.99
C PRO A 794 29.73 -44.57 -16.76
N GLU A 795 29.18 -45.79 -16.92
CA GLU A 795 28.27 -46.59 -16.08
C GLU A 795 28.82 -47.12 -14.74
N ALA A 796 27.90 -47.61 -13.89
CA ALA A 796 28.10 -48.32 -12.63
C ALA A 796 27.74 -49.83 -12.75
N PRO A 797 28.28 -50.71 -11.87
CA PRO A 797 27.43 -51.69 -11.13
C PRO A 797 28.04 -52.11 -9.75
N PRO A 798 27.60 -53.19 -9.06
CA PRO A 798 26.36 -53.36 -8.29
C PRO A 798 26.58 -53.73 -6.79
N ALA A 799 25.47 -53.97 -6.08
CA ALA A 799 25.32 -54.04 -4.61
C ALA A 799 25.42 -55.43 -3.95
N SER A 800 25.63 -55.44 -2.62
CA SER A 800 25.19 -56.43 -1.60
C SER A 800 25.46 -55.80 -0.21
N SER A 801 24.81 -56.06 0.93
CA SER A 801 23.58 -56.76 1.37
C SER A 801 23.21 -56.22 2.77
N ILE A 802 22.02 -56.57 3.26
CA ILE A 802 21.18 -55.90 4.27
C ILE A 802 21.52 -56.27 5.74
N ASP A 803 21.21 -55.37 6.70
CA ASP A 803 20.96 -55.73 8.12
C ASP A 803 19.83 -54.88 8.77
N MET A 804 19.11 -55.53 9.70
CA MET A 804 17.82 -55.25 10.34
C MET A 804 17.84 -54.06 11.32
N ASN A 805 17.93 -52.84 10.78
CA ASN A 805 17.56 -51.58 11.47
C ASN A 805 16.41 -50.84 10.74
N THR A 806 15.57 -51.62 10.03
CA THR A 806 14.72 -51.17 8.93
C THR A 806 13.22 -51.17 9.28
N LEU A 807 12.84 -50.92 10.53
CA LEU A 807 11.42 -50.69 10.88
C LEU A 807 11.14 -49.35 11.61
N VAL A 808 12.18 -48.58 11.96
CA VAL A 808 12.05 -47.22 12.52
C VAL A 808 12.63 -46.15 11.58
N ARG A 809 13.45 -46.56 10.59
CA ARG A 809 13.97 -45.68 9.52
C ARG A 809 13.03 -45.49 8.31
N LEU A 810 11.80 -46.00 8.36
CA LEU A 810 10.83 -45.97 7.25
C LEU A 810 9.72 -44.91 7.37
N LYS A 811 9.91 -43.85 8.17
CA LYS A 811 9.08 -42.62 8.09
C LYS A 811 9.81 -41.37 7.58
N HIS A 812 11.14 -41.35 7.48
CA HIS A 812 11.91 -40.14 7.13
C HIS A 812 13.06 -40.35 6.13
N ALA A 813 12.92 -41.26 5.17
CA ALA A 813 13.93 -41.44 4.12
C ALA A 813 13.31 -41.73 2.74
N ALA A 814 12.47 -40.81 2.23
CA ALA A 814 12.06 -40.79 0.83
C ALA A 814 11.55 -39.41 0.38
N LYS A 815 12.37 -38.35 0.50
CA LYS A 815 12.25 -37.16 -0.38
C LYS A 815 13.52 -36.29 -0.42
N ALA A 816 14.69 -36.92 -0.51
CA ALA A 816 15.88 -36.22 -0.98
C ALA A 816 15.87 -36.17 -2.52
N ARG A 817 15.14 -35.21 -3.10
CA ARG A 817 15.46 -34.74 -4.46
C ARG A 817 16.51 -33.65 -4.30
N LYS A 818 17.76 -34.02 -4.63
CA LYS A 818 18.90 -33.12 -4.76
C LYS A 818 18.52 -31.91 -5.65
N THR A 819 18.51 -30.73 -5.06
CA THR A 819 18.84 -29.50 -5.80
C THR A 819 20.35 -29.50 -5.97
N PRO A 820 20.92 -29.20 -7.15
CA PRO A 820 22.38 -29.14 -7.27
C PRO A 820 22.89 -28.05 -6.32
N PRO A 821 23.96 -28.28 -5.53
CA PRO A 821 24.70 -27.16 -4.97
C PRO A 821 25.10 -26.26 -6.14
N ALA A 822 24.92 -24.94 -6.00
CA ALA A 822 25.51 -24.00 -6.93
C ALA A 822 27.00 -24.35 -7.07
N ALA A 823 27.45 -24.58 -8.30
CA ALA A 823 28.86 -24.91 -8.55
C ALA A 823 29.72 -23.82 -7.90
N PRO A 824 30.71 -24.16 -7.07
CA PRO A 824 31.62 -23.17 -6.51
C PRO A 824 32.38 -22.51 -7.67
N LEU A 825 32.03 -21.27 -7.99
CA LEU A 825 32.74 -20.50 -9.00
C LEU A 825 33.93 -19.81 -8.33
N THR A 826 35.09 -20.44 -8.52
CA THR A 826 36.46 -19.93 -8.38
C THR A 826 36.98 -19.61 -6.98
N SER A 827 38.26 -19.93 -6.83
CA SER A 827 39.07 -20.04 -5.62
C SER A 827 39.37 -18.69 -4.96
N ASP A 828 38.93 -18.52 -3.72
CA ASP A 828 39.55 -17.57 -2.80
C ASP A 828 40.88 -18.19 -2.29
N PRO A 829 42.06 -17.57 -2.53
CA PRO A 829 43.36 -18.16 -2.19
C PRO A 829 43.64 -18.33 -0.68
N GLY A 830 42.74 -17.89 0.21
CA GLY A 830 42.99 -17.82 1.66
C GLY A 830 42.34 -18.88 2.56
N LEU A 831 41.42 -19.71 2.06
CA LEU A 831 40.65 -20.65 2.89
C LEU A 831 41.11 -22.10 2.71
N THR A 832 41.31 -22.81 3.83
CA THR A 832 41.56 -24.26 3.81
C THR A 832 40.32 -25.03 3.36
N GLU A 833 40.49 -26.22 2.77
CA GLU A 833 39.37 -27.07 2.33
C GLU A 833 38.41 -27.44 3.48
N LYS A 834 38.92 -27.61 4.70
CA LYS A 834 38.08 -27.83 5.89
C LYS A 834 37.20 -26.61 6.19
N GLN A 835 37.78 -25.40 6.18
CA GLN A 835 37.02 -24.17 6.41
C GLN A 835 35.95 -23.95 5.32
N LYS A 836 36.28 -24.23 4.06
CA LYS A 836 35.30 -24.16 2.97
C LYS A 836 34.14 -25.13 3.19
N LYS A 837 34.43 -26.36 3.61
CA LYS A 837 33.41 -27.35 3.92
C LYS A 837 32.53 -26.93 5.10
N ASP A 838 33.13 -26.46 6.20
CA ASP A 838 32.39 -26.01 7.38
C ASP A 838 31.48 -24.81 7.04
N LEU A 839 31.96 -23.87 6.23
CA LEU A 839 31.15 -22.77 5.71
C LEU A 839 30.04 -23.25 4.78
N ALA A 840 30.30 -24.24 3.93
CA ALA A 840 29.31 -24.79 3.02
C ALA A 840 28.18 -25.49 3.78
N ASP A 841 28.53 -26.24 4.83
CA ASP A 841 27.56 -26.90 5.70
C ASP A 841 26.68 -25.87 6.45
N LEU A 842 27.28 -24.78 6.96
CA LEU A 842 26.52 -23.67 7.58
C LEU A 842 25.64 -22.92 6.58
N ALA A 843 26.13 -22.67 5.37
CA ALA A 843 25.37 -22.00 4.32
C ALA A 843 24.22 -22.88 3.79
N ALA A 844 24.41 -24.20 3.75
CA ALA A 844 23.36 -25.16 3.39
C ALA A 844 22.22 -25.13 4.42
N LYS A 845 22.55 -25.10 5.72
CA LYS A 845 21.57 -24.97 6.82
C LYS A 845 20.75 -23.68 6.78
N LEU A 846 21.20 -22.64 6.08
CA LEU A 846 20.38 -21.44 5.86
C LEU A 846 19.22 -21.72 4.91
N GLY A 847 19.43 -22.60 3.93
CA GLY A 847 18.43 -22.95 2.91
C GLY A 847 17.59 -24.18 3.26
N ASP A 848 17.78 -24.75 4.45
CA ASP A 848 17.04 -25.92 4.94
C ASP A 848 15.97 -25.47 5.94
N HIS A 849 14.70 -25.69 5.59
CA HIS A 849 13.57 -25.25 6.39
C HIS A 849 13.50 -25.97 7.74
N ASP A 850 13.78 -27.28 7.78
CA ASP A 850 13.67 -28.10 8.99
C ASP A 850 14.78 -27.72 9.98
N ASP A 851 15.99 -27.43 9.50
CA ASP A 851 17.10 -26.91 10.31
C ASP A 851 16.76 -25.54 10.93
N ILE A 852 16.18 -24.62 10.16
CA ILE A 852 15.80 -23.29 10.67
C ILE A 852 14.63 -23.38 11.65
N VAL A 853 13.61 -24.19 11.37
CA VAL A 853 12.48 -24.44 12.27
C VAL A 853 12.98 -25.06 13.58
N SER A 854 13.80 -26.11 13.50
CA SER A 854 14.38 -26.76 14.68
C SER A 854 15.25 -25.81 15.50
N PHE A 855 16.03 -24.96 14.82
CA PHE A 855 16.83 -23.92 15.46
C PHE A 855 15.96 -22.91 16.23
N LEU A 856 14.87 -22.41 15.63
CA LEU A 856 13.97 -21.47 16.28
C LEU A 856 13.17 -22.13 17.41
N ALA A 857 12.63 -23.32 17.17
CA ALA A 857 11.89 -24.11 18.15
C ALA A 857 12.75 -24.41 19.40
N HIS A 858 14.03 -24.74 19.20
CA HIS A 858 14.96 -24.92 20.31
C HIS A 858 15.09 -23.65 21.17
N HIS A 859 15.14 -22.47 20.55
CA HIS A 859 15.30 -21.19 21.26
C HIS A 859 14.03 -20.72 21.96
N ILE A 860 12.83 -21.21 21.60
CA ILE A 860 11.58 -20.95 22.35
C ILE A 860 11.23 -22.05 23.36
N GLY A 861 11.99 -23.15 23.37
CA GLY A 861 11.80 -24.25 24.32
C GLY A 861 12.14 -23.87 25.77
N SER A 862 11.73 -24.73 26.71
CA SER A 862 11.84 -24.50 28.16
C SER A 862 13.26 -24.24 28.69
N GLN A 863 14.29 -24.51 27.88
CA GLN A 863 15.71 -24.32 28.23
C GLN A 863 16.16 -22.86 28.13
N PHE A 864 15.41 -22.00 27.42
CA PHE A 864 15.73 -20.57 27.28
C PHE A 864 14.76 -19.73 28.13
N PRO A 865 15.27 -18.90 29.06
CA PRO A 865 14.42 -18.14 29.97
C PRO A 865 13.87 -16.89 29.28
N TRP A 866 12.82 -17.06 28.48
CA TRP A 866 11.99 -15.96 28.01
C TRP A 866 11.28 -15.28 29.18
N PRO A 867 11.02 -13.96 29.11
CA PRO A 867 10.21 -13.29 30.11
C PRO A 867 8.84 -13.96 30.22
N SER A 868 8.37 -14.22 31.44
CA SER A 868 7.02 -14.76 31.69
C SER A 868 5.92 -13.71 31.52
N TYR A 869 6.28 -12.49 31.15
CA TYR A 869 5.42 -11.33 30.95
C TYR A 869 5.59 -10.76 29.55
N VAL A 870 4.67 -9.88 29.15
CA VAL A 870 4.71 -9.19 27.85
C VAL A 870 5.99 -8.38 27.72
N ASP A 871 6.87 -8.81 26.80
CA ASP A 871 8.16 -8.20 26.49
C ASP A 871 8.08 -7.15 25.37
N ARG A 872 6.93 -7.09 24.67
CA ARG A 872 6.61 -6.09 23.66
C ARG A 872 6.40 -4.71 24.29
N ILE A 873 7.23 -3.75 23.92
CA ILE A 873 7.05 -2.33 24.28
C ILE A 873 6.32 -1.56 23.16
N PRO A 874 5.79 -0.35 23.41
CA PRO A 874 5.26 0.50 22.35
C PRO A 874 6.26 0.73 21.22
N ASP A 875 5.75 0.96 20.02
CA ASP A 875 6.57 1.21 18.83
C ASP A 875 7.54 2.38 19.05
N GLN A 876 8.83 2.08 18.95
CA GLN A 876 9.92 3.05 19.12
C GLN A 876 10.23 3.83 17.83
N LEU A 877 9.60 3.47 16.71
CA LEU A 877 9.72 4.25 15.48
C LEU A 877 9.06 5.63 15.69
N PRO A 878 9.76 6.75 15.43
CA PRO A 878 9.19 8.06 15.63
C PRO A 878 7.86 8.23 14.88
N LYS A 879 6.85 8.84 15.51
CA LYS A 879 5.53 9.11 14.87
C LYS A 879 5.64 9.91 13.56
N HIS A 880 6.73 10.65 13.39
CA HIS A 880 7.04 11.42 12.19
C HIS A 880 8.21 10.83 11.39
N TYR A 881 8.54 9.55 11.62
CA TYR A 881 9.51 8.83 10.81
C TYR A 881 9.08 8.92 9.34
N ARG A 882 9.93 9.57 8.54
CA ARG A 882 9.78 9.71 7.12
C ARG A 882 11.02 9.11 6.52
N ARG A 883 10.84 8.09 5.68
CA ARG A 883 11.88 7.61 4.76
C ARG A 883 12.55 8.82 4.11
N THR A 884 13.80 9.07 4.46
CA THR A 884 14.55 10.21 3.93
C THR A 884 14.89 9.92 2.48
N ASP A 885 14.18 10.55 1.54
CA ASP A 885 14.56 10.56 0.13
C ASP A 885 15.58 11.67 -0.19
N GLU A 886 16.12 12.35 0.82
CA GLU A 886 17.15 13.37 0.68
C GLU A 886 18.29 13.09 1.66
N PRO A 887 19.56 13.14 1.23
CA PRO A 887 20.66 13.30 2.18
C PRO A 887 20.46 14.66 2.89
N PRO A 888 20.84 14.80 4.18
CA PRO A 888 20.91 16.13 4.76
C PRO A 888 21.74 17.00 3.83
N SER A 889 21.19 18.15 3.44
CA SER A 889 21.96 19.11 2.66
C SER A 889 23.28 19.35 3.39
N LYS A 890 24.40 19.51 2.67
CA LYS A 890 25.70 19.85 3.28
C LYS A 890 25.65 21.12 4.15
N LEU A 891 24.55 21.88 4.11
CA LEU A 891 24.27 23.00 5.01
C LEU A 891 23.79 22.58 6.42
N GLU A 892 23.16 21.42 6.59
CA GLU A 892 22.69 20.96 7.92
C GLU A 892 23.76 20.22 8.72
N GLU A 893 24.66 19.47 8.06
CA GLU A 893 25.87 18.96 8.71
C GLU A 893 26.79 20.11 9.18
N GLY A 894 26.78 21.24 8.47
CA GLY A 894 27.46 22.46 8.89
C GLY A 894 26.80 23.12 10.11
N ARG A 895 25.46 23.12 10.20
CA ARG A 895 24.74 23.74 11.33
C ARG A 895 24.82 22.91 12.62
N GLN A 896 24.82 21.58 12.55
CA GLN A 896 24.96 20.76 13.76
C GLN A 896 26.39 20.71 14.31
N ARG A 897 27.43 20.89 13.47
CA ARG A 897 28.81 21.11 13.96
C ARG A 897 29.01 22.51 14.57
N PHE A 898 28.36 23.54 14.04
CA PHE A 898 28.49 24.90 14.59
C PHE A 898 27.77 25.14 15.92
N VAL A 899 26.76 24.33 16.27
CA VAL A 899 26.01 24.50 17.54
C VAL A 899 26.64 23.70 18.71
N LEU A 900 27.54 22.74 18.43
CA LEU A 900 28.24 21.98 19.47
C LEU A 900 29.65 22.53 19.83
N GLU A 901 30.21 23.44 19.02
CA GLU A 901 31.54 24.06 19.27
C GLU A 901 31.49 25.55 19.64
N ALA A 902 30.31 26.20 19.65
CA ALA A 902 30.17 27.63 20.01
C ALA A 902 30.00 27.87 21.53
N GLY A 903 30.64 27.06 22.37
CA GLY A 903 30.64 27.15 23.82
C GLY A 903 32.04 27.29 24.40
N GLY A 904 32.84 28.25 23.92
CA GLY A 904 34.16 28.55 24.48
C GLY A 904 34.73 29.88 23.99
N PRO A 905 35.32 30.73 24.85
CA PRO A 905 35.87 32.01 24.45
C PRO A 905 37.27 31.82 23.85
N GLY A 906 37.46 32.12 22.56
CA GLY A 906 38.79 32.05 21.94
C GLY A 906 38.79 32.17 20.42
N LEU A 907 38.31 33.30 19.88
CA LEU A 907 38.23 33.54 18.43
C LEU A 907 38.97 34.81 18.00
N ASN A 908 40.13 35.08 18.63
CA ASN A 908 41.06 36.13 18.18
C ASN A 908 42.42 35.61 17.69
N ASP A 909 42.77 34.33 17.90
CA ASP A 909 44.12 33.83 17.55
C ASP A 909 44.21 32.97 16.27
N ALA A 910 43.10 32.67 15.60
CA ALA A 910 43.11 31.86 14.38
C ALA A 910 43.25 32.66 13.06
N ALA A 911 43.46 33.98 13.11
CA ALA A 911 43.60 34.83 11.92
C ALA A 911 45.03 34.89 11.36
N ALA A 912 46.03 34.33 12.06
CA ALA A 912 47.44 34.44 11.68
C ALA A 912 47.89 33.48 10.57
N ALA A 913 47.15 32.41 10.26
CA ALA A 913 47.60 31.32 9.38
C ALA A 913 47.05 31.33 7.94
N LEU A 914 46.35 32.38 7.50
CA LEU A 914 45.74 32.45 6.16
C LEU A 914 46.57 33.29 5.18
N SER A 915 46.80 32.75 3.98
CA SER A 915 47.55 33.41 2.90
C SER A 915 46.86 34.69 2.40
N GLN A 916 47.65 35.68 1.94
CA GLN A 916 47.15 37.00 1.50
C GLN A 916 45.98 36.97 0.49
N PRO A 917 45.90 36.02 -0.47
CA PRO A 917 44.77 35.96 -1.41
C PRO A 917 43.43 35.69 -0.72
N ILE A 918 43.44 34.85 0.32
CA ILE A 918 42.23 34.44 1.06
C ILE A 918 41.74 35.60 1.95
N ARG A 919 42.65 36.38 2.55
CA ARG A 919 42.28 37.59 3.31
C ARG A 919 41.62 38.66 2.43
N ARG A 920 42.00 38.74 1.15
CA ARG A 920 41.41 39.68 0.19
C ARG A 920 40.00 39.25 -0.24
N LEU A 921 39.79 37.95 -0.47
CA LEU A 921 38.47 37.37 -0.75
C LEU A 921 37.52 37.48 0.45
N LEU A 922 38.00 37.28 1.69
CA LEU A 922 37.19 37.43 2.89
C LEU A 922 36.75 38.89 3.12
N ARG A 923 37.63 39.87 2.83
CA ARG A 923 37.25 41.30 2.90
C ARG A 923 36.21 41.68 1.85
N ILE A 924 36.32 41.17 0.62
CA ILE A 924 35.34 41.42 -0.45
C ILE A 924 33.99 40.79 -0.09
N TYR A 925 34.00 39.57 0.44
CA TYR A 925 32.78 38.88 0.88
C TYR A 925 32.07 39.61 2.03
N LEU A 926 32.83 40.11 3.02
CA LEU A 926 32.28 40.88 4.14
C LEU A 926 31.77 42.27 3.72
N GLN A 927 32.41 42.92 2.75
CA GLN A 927 31.92 44.19 2.17
C GLN A 927 30.66 44.01 1.31
N CYS A 928 30.55 42.90 0.55
CA CYS A 928 29.33 42.56 -0.19
C CYS A 928 28.18 42.19 0.76
N SER A 929 28.47 41.50 1.87
CA SER A 929 27.46 41.10 2.85
C SER A 929 26.88 42.28 3.63
N SER A 930 27.66 43.34 3.93
CA SER A 930 27.13 44.54 4.60
C SER A 930 26.30 45.43 3.66
N ALA A 931 26.64 45.46 2.37
CA ALA A 931 25.86 46.16 1.34
C ALA A 931 24.49 45.50 1.10
N ILE A 932 24.43 44.16 1.13
CA ILE A 932 23.17 43.41 0.98
C ILE A 932 22.26 43.59 2.20
N HIS A 933 22.83 43.70 3.41
CA HIS A 933 22.02 43.90 4.61
C HIS A 933 21.45 45.33 4.75
N SER A 934 22.08 46.32 4.12
CA SER A 934 21.58 47.72 4.11
C SER A 934 20.56 48.00 2.99
N SER A 935 20.33 47.06 2.07
CA SER A 935 19.26 47.14 1.04
C SER A 935 18.02 46.28 1.36
N LEU A 936 18.03 45.59 2.51
CA LEU A 936 16.94 44.74 2.98
C LEU A 936 16.30 45.24 4.30
N GLN A 937 16.71 46.43 4.75
CA GLN A 937 15.95 47.31 5.66
C GLN A 937 15.47 48.50 4.85
#